data_AF-A0AAV6M8X3-F1
#
_entry.id   AF-A0AAV6M8X3-F1
#
_cell.length_a   1.000
_cell.length_b   1.000
_cell.length_c   1.000
_cell.angle_alpha   90.00
_cell.angle_beta   90.00
_cell.angle_gamma   90.00
#
_symmetry.space_group_name_H-M   'P 1'
#
loop_
_entity.id
_entity.type
_entity.pdbx_description
1 polymer ?
#
loop_
_entity_poly.entity_id
_entity_poly.type
_entity_poly.pdbx_seq_one_letter_code
_entity_poly.pdbx_strand_id
1 'polypeptide(L)'
;MMQDLLQNRNPWNFFDATNKALFWSFTFFLPLLHFPSFALNSDGALLLSLKRSILGDPLSVFANWNVYDATPCSWRGVTCTDLRGYGGGWPDLLRVTAVSLPGSQLLGSIPDELGRIEHLRLLDLSGNFFNGSLPVSIFNASELQILSLSNNVISGELPADIGGLKSLQVLNLSDNALAGKVPGNLTALKNLTVVSLRSNYFVGEIPGNFSWVEVLDLSSNLLNGSLPADFGGEKLRSLNFSYNKISGPVPPEFAKWIPANATMDLSFNNLTGAIPQSAALLSQKTEAFAGNEDLCGKPLKHLCSIHSSLTIPPNVSEISSSSPAIAAIPKTIGSIPATKSPGGPNGTQTSQPQNTMKPITIAAIAVGDLAGITILAIGILYVYHHRKQTSPNSKTSKSAEKKPPIGSDQDRHNTQKKPSSVLFCLANKGEDTSEATSSSDGEEQREQSGANYGGVNRDSKKNGVLVTLDGETEMELETLLKASAYILGASGGSIVYKAVLEDGTAFAVRRIGDVNFERLRDFEAQMRAIAKLRHQNLVKIRGFFWGEDEKLIIYDYVSNGCLATSIHKKQSSSSSSQIHLSFEVRLKIAMAIFLVLSPTSVAQPVVFSFRREMATSASFTLRRPALENSVLSSLSSKIPVPSAFSVDLRRRSVGAPRFVVLVSASMDAKPTVLVAEKLGEAGLDLLKDFANVDCSYNLSPEELCTKISLCDAIIVRSGTKVSREVFESSGGRLKVVGRAGVGIDNVDLAAATEHGCLVVNAPTANTVAAAEHGIALLTAMARNVAQADASVKAGKWQRNKYVGVSLVGKTLAVMGFGKVGTEVARRAKGLGMHVIAHDPYAPADRARAIGVELVSFDEAIGTADFISLHMPLTPATSKILNDENFAKMKKGVRIVNVARGGVIDEEALVRALDAGIVAQAALDVFTEEPPPKDSKLIQHENVTVTPHLGASTMEAQEGVAVEIAEAVVGALKGELAATAVNAPMVPAEVLTELKPFVELAEKLGRLAVQLVAGGSGVKTVKVTYASSRAPDDLDTRLLRAMITKGLIEPISSVFVNLVNADFTAKQRGLRISEERVILDGSPEKPLEYIQVQIANVESKFASAISDSGEITVEGLVKDGIPHLTKVGSFEVDVSLEGSIILCRQVDQPGMIGTVGSILGEENVNVSFMSVGRIAPRKQAVMAIGVDEQPSKESLKRIGDVPAIEEFVFLKL
;
A
#
# COMPACT_ATOMS: atom_id res chain seq x y z
N MET A 1 -25.10 -28.15 -45.96
CA MET A 1 -25.70 -28.38 -47.29
C MET A 1 -27.08 -27.78 -47.23
N MET A 2 -27.38 -26.79 -48.09
CA MET A 2 -28.58 -25.93 -48.03
C MET A 2 -28.62 -25.06 -46.75
N GLN A 3 -28.50 -23.73 -46.85
CA GLN A 3 -29.44 -22.73 -47.39
C GLN A 3 -30.60 -22.45 -46.43
N ASP A 4 -31.25 -21.30 -46.39
CA ASP A 4 -31.01 -19.88 -46.74
C ASP A 4 -32.42 -19.23 -46.75
N LEU A 5 -32.52 -17.90 -46.82
CA LEU A 5 -33.73 -17.16 -47.24
C LEU A 5 -35.04 -17.30 -46.43
N LEU A 6 -35.21 -16.36 -45.49
CA LEU A 6 -36.21 -15.28 -45.58
C LEU A 6 -37.57 -15.53 -46.28
N GLN A 7 -38.67 -15.44 -45.51
CA GLN A 7 -39.78 -14.49 -45.71
C GLN A 7 -40.71 -14.55 -44.47
N ASN A 8 -41.00 -13.49 -43.71
CA ASN A 8 -41.43 -12.10 -44.01
C ASN A 8 -42.87 -11.99 -44.52
N ARG A 9 -43.84 -11.82 -43.59
CA ARG A 9 -45.06 -11.00 -43.78
C ARG A 9 -45.82 -10.72 -42.48
N ASN A 10 -45.73 -9.48 -42.03
CA ASN A 10 -46.83 -8.74 -41.40
C ASN A 10 -47.56 -7.95 -42.55
N PRO A 11 -48.68 -7.23 -42.35
CA PRO A 11 -49.53 -7.10 -41.16
C PRO A 11 -51.06 -7.15 -41.44
N TRP A 12 -51.87 -6.87 -40.40
CA TRP A 12 -53.30 -6.44 -40.40
C TRP A 12 -54.36 -7.27 -41.16
N ASN A 13 -55.38 -7.75 -40.44
CA ASN A 13 -56.77 -7.30 -40.66
C ASN A 13 -57.77 -7.79 -39.59
N PHE A 14 -58.95 -7.16 -39.58
CA PHE A 14 -60.17 -7.48 -38.81
C PHE A 14 -60.16 -7.31 -37.29
N PHE A 15 -60.51 -6.08 -36.86
CA PHE A 15 -61.55 -5.88 -35.86
C PHE A 15 -62.85 -5.47 -36.60
N ASP A 16 -64.00 -5.95 -36.14
CA ASP A 16 -65.31 -5.36 -36.47
C ASP A 16 -66.16 -5.25 -35.18
N ALA A 17 -67.23 -4.45 -35.22
CA ALA A 17 -67.77 -3.79 -34.05
C ALA A 17 -68.93 -4.53 -33.35
N THR A 18 -68.87 -4.63 -32.02
CA THR A 18 -70.06 -4.62 -31.13
C THR A 18 -69.67 -4.38 -29.66
N ASN A 19 -69.54 -3.10 -29.26
CA ASN A 19 -69.81 -2.57 -27.89
C ASN A 19 -69.35 -1.11 -27.69
N LYS A 20 -69.92 -0.16 -28.46
CA LYS A 20 -69.60 1.28 -28.30
C LYS A 20 -70.35 2.00 -27.16
N ALA A 21 -71.17 1.29 -26.38
CA ALA A 21 -72.03 1.87 -25.33
C ALA A 21 -71.53 1.70 -23.88
N LEU A 22 -70.62 0.76 -23.61
CA LEU A 22 -70.10 0.47 -22.26
C LEU A 22 -68.67 1.02 -22.01
N PHE A 23 -68.04 1.62 -23.01
CA PHE A 23 -66.67 2.11 -22.93
C PHE A 23 -66.54 3.58 -22.46
N TRP A 24 -67.66 4.29 -22.28
CA TRP A 24 -67.71 5.74 -22.02
C TRP A 24 -67.90 6.14 -20.55
N SER A 25 -67.99 5.17 -19.63
CA SER A 25 -68.11 5.42 -18.18
C SER A 25 -66.86 5.06 -17.36
N PHE A 26 -65.83 4.49 -17.98
CA PHE A 26 -64.57 4.10 -17.33
C PHE A 26 -63.33 4.90 -17.80
N THR A 27 -63.52 5.90 -18.66
CA THR A 27 -62.46 6.71 -19.28
C THR A 27 -62.31 8.09 -18.63
N PHE A 28 -62.39 8.19 -17.30
CA PHE A 28 -62.18 9.46 -16.58
C PHE A 28 -61.30 9.40 -15.31
N PHE A 29 -60.80 8.22 -14.93
CA PHE A 29 -59.87 8.07 -13.79
C PHE A 29 -58.80 7.03 -14.09
N LEU A 30 -57.88 7.31 -15.04
CA LEU A 30 -56.52 6.71 -15.05
C LEU A 30 -55.52 7.37 -16.04
N PRO A 31 -55.02 8.60 -15.80
CA PRO A 31 -53.77 9.07 -16.40
C PRO A 31 -52.57 8.48 -15.63
N LEU A 32 -52.43 7.14 -15.60
CA LEU A 32 -51.40 6.47 -14.79
C LEU A 32 -50.02 6.56 -15.47
N LEU A 33 -49.36 7.69 -15.22
CA LEU A 33 -47.92 7.88 -15.12
C LEU A 33 -47.08 6.87 -15.94
N HIS A 34 -46.80 7.23 -17.19
CA HIS A 34 -45.51 6.87 -17.79
C HIS A 34 -44.41 7.62 -17.02
N PHE A 35 -44.03 7.08 -15.86
CA PHE A 35 -42.70 7.30 -15.33
C PHE A 35 -41.73 6.62 -16.30
N PRO A 36 -40.81 7.35 -16.96
CA PRO A 36 -39.66 6.70 -17.55
C PRO A 36 -38.86 6.06 -16.42
N SER A 37 -38.87 4.73 -16.35
CA SER A 37 -37.96 3.97 -15.52
C SER A 37 -36.57 4.04 -16.17
N PHE A 38 -35.87 5.16 -15.96
CA PHE A 38 -34.49 5.34 -16.38
C PHE A 38 -33.63 4.27 -15.69
N ALA A 39 -33.33 3.21 -16.43
CA ALA A 39 -32.31 2.24 -16.05
C ALA A 39 -30.97 2.74 -16.61
N LEU A 40 -29.92 2.57 -15.82
CA LEU A 40 -28.55 2.85 -16.24
C LEU A 40 -28.22 2.14 -17.56
N ASN A 41 -27.68 2.90 -18.52
CA ASN A 41 -27.36 2.37 -19.85
C ASN A 41 -26.31 1.25 -19.83
N SER A 42 -26.18 0.52 -20.94
CA SER A 42 -25.29 -0.65 -21.07
C SER A 42 -23.85 -0.39 -20.64
N ASP A 43 -23.32 0.79 -21.00
CA ASP A 43 -21.94 1.16 -20.73
C ASP A 43 -21.74 1.41 -19.23
N GLY A 44 -22.70 2.08 -18.57
CA GLY A 44 -22.71 2.25 -17.12
C GLY A 44 -22.83 0.92 -16.37
N ALA A 45 -23.67 0.01 -16.86
CA ALA A 45 -23.81 -1.33 -16.29
C ALA A 45 -22.52 -2.16 -16.40
N LEU A 46 -21.77 -2.00 -17.50
CA LEU A 46 -20.42 -2.56 -17.65
C LEU A 46 -19.42 -1.86 -16.72
N LEU A 47 -19.43 -0.53 -16.60
CA LEU A 47 -18.55 0.22 -15.71
C LEU A 47 -18.73 -0.16 -14.23
N LEU A 48 -19.94 -0.51 -13.79
CA LEU A 48 -20.16 -1.04 -12.42
C LEU A 48 -19.43 -2.37 -12.15
N SER A 49 -18.91 -3.08 -13.16
CA SER A 49 -17.98 -4.19 -12.93
C SER A 49 -16.68 -3.73 -12.30
N LEU A 50 -16.13 -2.58 -12.73
CA LEU A 50 -14.89 -2.00 -12.20
C LEU A 50 -15.10 -1.62 -10.73
N LYS A 51 -16.20 -0.93 -10.41
CA LYS A 51 -16.58 -0.62 -9.03
C LYS A 51 -16.74 -1.88 -8.14
N ARG A 52 -17.05 -3.05 -8.71
CA ARG A 52 -17.16 -4.34 -8.00
C ARG A 52 -15.86 -5.16 -7.94
N SER A 53 -14.91 -4.90 -8.84
CA SER A 53 -13.60 -5.58 -8.87
C SER A 53 -12.51 -4.83 -8.08
N ILE A 54 -12.90 -3.71 -7.47
CA ILE A 54 -12.14 -2.91 -6.52
C ILE A 54 -12.39 -3.42 -5.09
N LEU A 55 -11.30 -3.67 -4.39
CA LEU A 55 -11.21 -4.09 -2.99
C LEU A 55 -11.01 -2.90 -2.04
N GLY A 56 -10.52 -1.77 -2.55
CA GLY A 56 -10.40 -0.51 -1.82
C GLY A 56 -10.41 0.69 -2.76
N ASP A 57 -11.24 1.69 -2.45
CA ASP A 57 -11.35 2.99 -3.13
C ASP A 57 -11.05 4.12 -2.13
N PRO A 58 -9.76 4.35 -1.78
CA PRO A 58 -9.43 5.13 -0.58
C PRO A 58 -9.72 6.62 -0.74
N LEU A 59 -9.70 7.12 -1.98
CA LEU A 59 -10.07 8.49 -2.34
C LEU A 59 -11.55 8.64 -2.73
N SER A 60 -12.37 7.60 -2.52
CA SER A 60 -13.81 7.59 -2.79
C SER A 60 -14.16 8.06 -4.21
N VAL A 61 -13.38 7.63 -5.19
CA VAL A 61 -13.48 8.04 -6.59
C VAL A 61 -14.74 7.49 -7.24
N PHE A 62 -15.20 6.32 -6.80
CA PHE A 62 -16.46 5.71 -7.24
C PHE A 62 -17.68 6.23 -6.49
N ALA A 63 -17.56 7.20 -5.57
CA ALA A 63 -18.69 7.66 -4.73
C ALA A 63 -19.90 8.13 -5.55
N ASN A 64 -19.69 8.87 -6.65
CA ASN A 64 -20.79 9.33 -7.51
C ASN A 64 -21.17 8.34 -8.65
N TRP A 65 -20.62 7.12 -8.67
CA TRP A 65 -21.01 6.08 -9.63
C TRP A 65 -22.26 5.36 -9.11
N ASN A 66 -23.44 5.86 -9.48
CA ASN A 66 -24.73 5.43 -8.91
C ASN A 66 -25.56 4.57 -9.88
N VAL A 67 -26.06 3.43 -9.40
CA VAL A 67 -26.88 2.48 -10.17
C VAL A 67 -28.23 3.07 -10.60
N TYR A 68 -28.67 4.16 -9.97
CA TYR A 68 -29.92 4.87 -10.27
C TYR A 68 -29.77 6.00 -11.31
N ASP A 69 -28.56 6.29 -11.80
CA ASP A 69 -28.36 7.26 -12.88
C ASP A 69 -28.81 6.68 -14.24
N ALA A 70 -29.34 7.53 -15.12
CA ALA A 70 -29.69 7.10 -16.49
C ALA A 70 -28.45 6.77 -17.34
N THR A 71 -27.34 7.49 -17.12
CA THR A 71 -26.08 7.31 -17.84
C THR A 71 -24.89 7.49 -16.88
N PRO A 72 -23.73 6.88 -17.15
CA PRO A 72 -22.52 7.09 -16.36
C PRO A 72 -21.82 8.42 -16.67
N CYS A 73 -22.43 9.32 -17.46
CA CYS A 73 -21.76 10.48 -18.05
C CYS A 73 -21.55 11.64 -17.06
N SER A 74 -22.11 11.53 -15.85
CA SER A 74 -21.87 12.40 -14.69
C SER A 74 -20.81 11.83 -13.73
N TRP A 75 -20.36 10.59 -13.94
CA TRP A 75 -19.50 9.88 -13.01
C TRP A 75 -18.06 10.40 -13.06
N ARG A 76 -17.40 10.47 -11.90
CA ARG A 76 -16.03 10.94 -11.79
C ARG A 76 -15.11 10.08 -12.65
N GLY A 77 -14.35 10.72 -13.53
CA GLY A 77 -13.44 10.06 -14.47
C GLY A 77 -14.08 9.46 -15.72
N VAL A 78 -15.40 9.55 -15.92
CA VAL A 78 -16.08 9.02 -17.11
C VAL A 78 -16.42 10.14 -18.08
N THR A 79 -16.09 9.95 -19.36
CA THR A 79 -16.51 10.86 -20.45
C THR A 79 -17.38 10.09 -21.44
N CYS A 80 -18.46 10.72 -21.89
CA CYS A 80 -19.34 10.21 -22.93
C CYS A 80 -19.33 11.10 -24.18
N THR A 81 -19.89 10.59 -25.28
CA THR A 81 -20.09 11.36 -26.53
C THR A 81 -21.39 10.92 -27.22
N ASP A 82 -22.13 11.86 -27.81
CA ASP A 82 -23.18 11.54 -28.80
C ASP A 82 -22.52 11.17 -30.12
N LEU A 83 -22.83 9.97 -30.63
CA LEU A 83 -22.27 9.44 -31.87
C LEU A 83 -23.12 9.75 -33.12
N ARG A 84 -24.27 10.43 -32.97
CA ARG A 84 -25.19 10.75 -34.08
C ARG A 84 -25.21 12.24 -34.46
N GLY A 85 -24.72 13.13 -33.59
CA GLY A 85 -24.56 14.56 -33.90
C GLY A 85 -25.87 15.36 -33.93
N TYR A 86 -26.96 14.80 -33.42
CA TYR A 86 -28.24 15.50 -33.29
C TYR A 86 -28.28 16.14 -31.91
N GLY A 87 -27.99 17.45 -31.83
CA GLY A 87 -27.71 18.22 -30.61
C GLY A 87 -28.84 18.41 -29.57
N GLY A 88 -29.69 17.40 -29.35
CA GLY A 88 -30.54 17.26 -28.18
C GLY A 88 -30.16 15.99 -27.43
N GLY A 89 -29.52 16.12 -26.26
CA GLY A 89 -28.95 15.01 -25.50
C GLY A 89 -29.99 14.10 -24.85
N TRP A 90 -30.46 13.08 -25.58
CA TRP A 90 -31.25 11.98 -25.01
C TRP A 90 -30.33 10.96 -24.30
N PRO A 91 -30.64 10.49 -23.08
CA PRO A 91 -29.78 9.60 -22.31
C PRO A 91 -29.26 8.37 -23.07
N ASP A 92 -30.13 7.69 -23.83
CA ASP A 92 -29.82 6.45 -24.53
C ASP A 92 -28.88 6.60 -25.75
N LEU A 93 -28.50 7.84 -26.10
CA LEU A 93 -27.58 8.14 -27.21
C LEU A 93 -26.14 8.42 -26.75
N LEU A 94 -25.91 8.64 -25.46
CA LEU A 94 -24.59 8.93 -24.91
C LEU A 94 -23.84 7.63 -24.62
N ARG A 95 -22.77 7.37 -25.40
CA ARG A 95 -21.87 6.22 -25.22
C ARG A 95 -20.61 6.64 -24.49
N VAL A 96 -20.03 5.76 -23.67
CA VAL A 96 -18.77 6.01 -22.95
C VAL A 96 -17.60 5.96 -23.93
N THR A 97 -16.77 7.01 -23.91
CA THR A 97 -15.60 7.16 -24.80
C THR A 97 -14.29 7.34 -24.03
N ALA A 98 -14.31 7.74 -22.76
CA ALA A 98 -13.12 7.72 -21.91
C ALA A 98 -13.42 7.29 -20.47
N VAL A 99 -12.45 6.61 -19.86
CA VAL A 99 -12.36 6.34 -18.42
C VAL A 99 -10.96 6.72 -17.96
N SER A 100 -10.84 7.72 -17.09
CA SER A 100 -9.58 8.21 -16.54
C SER A 100 -9.71 8.35 -15.03
N LEU A 101 -9.03 7.46 -14.30
CA LEU A 101 -8.96 7.38 -12.84
C LEU A 101 -7.49 7.29 -12.36
N PRO A 102 -6.56 8.14 -12.84
CA PRO A 102 -5.15 8.07 -12.44
C PRO A 102 -4.94 8.52 -10.98
N GLY A 103 -3.82 8.12 -10.38
CA GLY A 103 -3.37 8.59 -9.07
C GLY A 103 -4.33 8.29 -7.91
N SER A 104 -5.28 7.38 -8.12
CA SER A 104 -6.52 7.27 -7.33
C SER A 104 -6.44 6.26 -6.18
N GLN A 105 -5.25 5.67 -5.94
CA GLN A 105 -4.97 4.67 -4.90
C GLN A 105 -5.88 3.42 -4.94
N LEU A 106 -6.49 3.14 -6.09
CA LEU A 106 -7.46 2.07 -6.26
C LEU A 106 -6.81 0.69 -6.15
N LEU A 107 -7.24 -0.11 -5.17
CA LEU A 107 -6.79 -1.48 -4.95
C LEU A 107 -7.81 -2.47 -5.54
N GLY A 108 -7.37 -3.38 -6.41
CA GLY A 108 -8.25 -4.40 -6.99
C GLY A 108 -7.72 -4.98 -8.29
N SER A 109 -8.61 -5.50 -9.14
CA SER A 109 -8.26 -6.06 -10.46
C SER A 109 -9.08 -5.42 -11.58
N ILE A 110 -8.54 -5.35 -12.80
CA ILE A 110 -9.28 -4.86 -13.98
C ILE A 110 -10.19 -5.98 -14.50
N PRO A 111 -11.51 -5.78 -14.65
CA PRO A 111 -12.47 -6.84 -14.99
C PRO A 111 -12.62 -7.05 -16.51
N ASP A 112 -12.99 -8.27 -16.92
CA ASP A 112 -13.25 -8.62 -18.32
C ASP A 112 -14.38 -7.80 -18.96
N GLU A 113 -15.35 -7.34 -18.18
CA GLU A 113 -16.46 -6.49 -18.63
C GLU A 113 -16.00 -5.13 -19.17
N LEU A 114 -14.88 -4.57 -18.69
CA LEU A 114 -14.40 -3.24 -19.11
C LEU A 114 -14.02 -3.22 -20.60
N GLY A 115 -13.47 -4.33 -21.11
CA GLY A 115 -13.16 -4.52 -22.53
C GLY A 115 -14.37 -4.69 -23.45
N ARG A 116 -15.61 -4.63 -22.93
CA ARG A 116 -16.86 -4.71 -23.73
C ARG A 116 -17.50 -3.35 -24.00
N ILE A 117 -16.89 -2.25 -23.56
CA ILE A 117 -17.36 -0.89 -23.86
C ILE A 117 -16.96 -0.54 -25.29
N GLU A 118 -17.91 -0.66 -26.22
CA GLU A 118 -17.68 -0.66 -27.68
C GLU A 118 -16.91 0.55 -28.22
N HIS A 119 -17.13 1.74 -27.64
CA HIS A 119 -16.60 3.01 -28.12
C HIS A 119 -15.51 3.61 -27.21
N LEU A 120 -14.93 2.81 -26.32
CA LEU A 120 -13.88 3.26 -25.40
C LEU A 120 -12.60 3.63 -26.19
N ARG A 121 -12.19 4.91 -26.11
CA ARG A 121 -11.03 5.49 -26.81
C ARG A 121 -9.87 5.81 -25.88
N LEU A 122 -10.14 6.08 -24.61
CA LEU A 122 -9.13 6.30 -23.59
C LEU A 122 -9.45 5.46 -22.35
N LEU A 123 -8.51 4.62 -21.94
CA LEU A 123 -8.47 4.07 -20.58
C LEU A 123 -7.16 4.50 -19.91
N ASP A 124 -7.29 5.20 -18.78
CA ASP A 124 -6.17 5.55 -17.91
C ASP A 124 -6.49 5.20 -16.46
N LEU A 125 -5.77 4.22 -15.92
CA LEU A 125 -5.83 3.77 -14.53
C LEU A 125 -4.44 3.80 -13.89
N SER A 126 -3.54 4.65 -14.39
CA SER A 126 -2.15 4.74 -13.93
C SER A 126 -2.01 5.27 -12.49
N GLY A 127 -0.96 4.89 -11.76
CA GLY A 127 -0.73 5.37 -10.39
C GLY A 127 -1.75 4.84 -9.37
N ASN A 128 -2.01 3.55 -9.40
CA ASN A 128 -2.99 2.86 -8.55
C ASN A 128 -2.38 1.55 -8.00
N PHE A 129 -3.18 0.71 -7.35
CA PHE A 129 -2.79 -0.61 -6.86
C PHE A 129 -3.53 -1.74 -7.58
N PHE A 130 -3.82 -1.57 -8.88
CA PHE A 130 -4.38 -2.65 -9.69
C PHE A 130 -3.41 -3.83 -9.79
N ASN A 131 -3.93 -5.03 -9.57
CA ASN A 131 -3.19 -6.28 -9.54
C ASN A 131 -3.89 -7.37 -10.38
N GLY A 132 -3.35 -8.60 -10.35
CA GLY A 132 -3.76 -9.68 -11.23
C GLY A 132 -3.11 -9.54 -12.62
N SER A 133 -3.80 -9.99 -13.66
CA SER A 133 -3.33 -9.95 -15.05
C SER A 133 -4.28 -9.15 -15.95
N LEU A 134 -3.75 -8.57 -17.03
CA LEU A 134 -4.56 -7.83 -18.01
C LEU A 134 -5.68 -8.72 -18.59
N PRO A 135 -6.96 -8.31 -18.49
CA PRO A 135 -8.09 -9.09 -19.02
C PRO A 135 -8.03 -9.12 -20.55
N VAL A 136 -8.12 -10.31 -21.15
CA VAL A 136 -7.95 -10.47 -22.61
C VAL A 136 -9.00 -9.69 -23.42
N SER A 137 -10.18 -9.46 -22.82
CA SER A 137 -11.24 -8.66 -23.44
C SER A 137 -10.81 -7.24 -23.78
N ILE A 138 -9.87 -6.63 -23.04
CA ILE A 138 -9.45 -5.24 -23.27
C ILE A 138 -8.87 -5.06 -24.68
N PHE A 139 -8.21 -6.08 -25.21
CA PHE A 139 -7.59 -6.05 -26.54
C PHE A 139 -8.60 -6.17 -27.70
N ASN A 140 -9.88 -6.42 -27.40
CA ASN A 140 -10.97 -6.37 -28.38
C ASN A 140 -11.56 -4.96 -28.58
N ALA A 141 -11.20 -3.98 -27.73
CA ALA A 141 -11.70 -2.60 -27.81
C ALA A 141 -11.10 -1.85 -29.02
N SER A 142 -11.59 -2.12 -30.23
CA SER A 142 -10.95 -1.66 -31.47
C SER A 142 -10.93 -0.14 -31.69
N GLU A 143 -11.72 0.64 -30.94
CA GLU A 143 -11.65 2.10 -30.92
C GLU A 143 -10.59 2.67 -29.96
N LEU A 144 -9.97 1.85 -29.10
CA LEU A 144 -9.04 2.31 -28.06
C LEU A 144 -7.79 2.95 -28.67
N GLN A 145 -7.51 4.18 -28.25
CA GLN A 145 -6.42 5.04 -28.74
C GLN A 145 -5.34 5.24 -27.68
N ILE A 146 -5.74 5.31 -26.40
CA ILE A 146 -4.84 5.46 -25.26
C ILE A 146 -5.15 4.36 -24.25
N LEU A 147 -4.13 3.57 -23.90
CA LEU A 147 -4.15 2.61 -22.81
C LEU A 147 -3.00 2.91 -21.85
N SER A 148 -3.32 3.44 -20.68
CA SER A 148 -2.38 3.86 -19.64
C SER A 148 -2.70 3.12 -18.34
N LEU A 149 -1.81 2.19 -17.94
CA LEU A 149 -1.93 1.39 -16.71
C LEU A 149 -0.61 1.42 -15.90
N SER A 150 0.28 2.37 -16.19
CA SER A 150 1.60 2.46 -15.57
C SER A 150 1.56 2.73 -14.07
N ASN A 151 2.63 2.41 -13.34
CA ASN A 151 2.73 2.57 -11.89
C ASN A 151 1.57 1.85 -11.16
N ASN A 152 1.57 0.53 -11.25
CA ASN A 152 0.58 -0.39 -10.69
C ASN A 152 1.27 -1.72 -10.30
N VAL A 153 0.50 -2.74 -9.89
CA VAL A 153 1.00 -4.06 -9.48
C VAL A 153 0.49 -5.17 -10.44
N ILE A 154 0.26 -4.83 -11.71
CA ILE A 154 -0.25 -5.75 -12.73
C ILE A 154 0.85 -6.71 -13.15
N SER A 155 0.50 -7.99 -13.33
CA SER A 155 1.43 -9.10 -13.50
C SER A 155 1.02 -10.05 -14.64
N GLY A 156 1.88 -11.01 -14.98
CA GLY A 156 1.64 -11.96 -16.07
C GLY A 156 2.14 -11.46 -17.44
N GLU A 157 1.68 -12.06 -18.52
CA GLU A 157 2.17 -11.81 -19.89
C GLU A 157 1.37 -10.72 -20.60
N LEU A 158 2.04 -9.91 -21.44
CA LEU A 158 1.37 -9.06 -22.45
C LEU A 158 1.04 -9.92 -23.68
N PRO A 159 -0.24 -10.24 -23.97
CA PRO A 159 -0.58 -11.22 -24.99
C PRO A 159 -0.47 -10.68 -26.42
N ALA A 160 -0.31 -11.60 -27.38
CA ALA A 160 -0.26 -11.28 -28.81
C ALA A 160 -1.58 -10.66 -29.35
N ASP A 161 -2.68 -10.85 -28.61
CA ASP A 161 -3.99 -10.24 -28.87
C ASP A 161 -3.97 -8.71 -28.86
N ILE A 162 -2.91 -8.07 -28.32
CA ILE A 162 -2.64 -6.62 -28.42
C ILE A 162 -2.81 -6.07 -29.86
N GLY A 163 -2.54 -6.89 -30.88
CA GLY A 163 -2.76 -6.55 -32.30
C GLY A 163 -4.23 -6.31 -32.70
N GLY A 164 -5.19 -6.59 -31.81
CA GLY A 164 -6.60 -6.24 -31.96
C GLY A 164 -6.88 -4.74 -31.81
N LEU A 165 -6.05 -4.02 -31.06
CA LEU A 165 -6.18 -2.58 -30.77
C LEU A 165 -5.72 -1.70 -31.95
N LYS A 166 -6.39 -1.83 -33.09
CA LYS A 166 -6.00 -1.21 -34.38
C LYS A 166 -5.96 0.33 -34.35
N SER A 167 -6.69 0.95 -33.43
CA SER A 167 -6.73 2.41 -33.25
C SER A 167 -5.67 2.95 -32.27
N LEU A 168 -4.90 2.09 -31.61
CA LEU A 168 -4.02 2.44 -30.50
C LEU A 168 -2.87 3.36 -30.95
N GLN A 169 -2.67 4.43 -30.20
CA GLN A 169 -1.63 5.45 -30.38
C GLN A 169 -0.66 5.44 -29.20
N VAL A 170 -1.17 5.31 -27.98
CA VAL A 170 -0.37 5.29 -26.74
C VAL A 170 -0.61 4.00 -25.97
N LEU A 171 0.46 3.24 -25.74
CA LEU A 171 0.50 2.13 -24.80
C LEU A 171 1.51 2.44 -23.70
N ASN A 172 1.04 2.66 -22.47
CA ASN A 172 1.89 2.84 -21.30
C ASN A 172 1.55 1.81 -20.21
N LEU A 173 2.46 0.86 -20.01
CA LEU A 173 2.37 -0.21 -19.00
C LEU A 173 3.62 -0.22 -18.10
N SER A 174 4.33 0.92 -17.99
CA SER A 174 5.57 0.97 -17.21
C SER A 174 5.35 0.76 -15.71
N ASP A 175 6.42 0.43 -14.99
CA ASP A 175 6.44 0.40 -13.52
C ASP A 175 5.35 -0.54 -12.98
N ASN A 176 5.46 -1.81 -13.37
CA ASN A 176 4.52 -2.89 -13.10
C ASN A 176 5.30 -4.22 -12.90
N ALA A 177 4.58 -5.34 -12.79
CA ALA A 177 5.15 -6.68 -12.63
C ALA A 177 4.90 -7.60 -13.85
N LEU A 178 4.73 -7.03 -15.05
CA LEU A 178 4.54 -7.79 -16.29
C LEU A 178 5.81 -8.55 -16.68
N ALA A 179 5.65 -9.72 -17.31
CA ALA A 179 6.72 -10.64 -17.65
C ALA A 179 6.48 -11.32 -19.01
N GLY A 180 7.35 -12.26 -19.39
CA GLY A 180 7.27 -12.94 -20.68
C GLY A 180 7.89 -12.11 -21.80
N LYS A 181 7.53 -12.38 -23.06
CA LYS A 181 8.11 -11.69 -24.22
C LYS A 181 7.31 -10.46 -24.62
N VAL A 182 7.98 -9.45 -25.16
CA VAL A 182 7.31 -8.37 -25.90
C VAL A 182 6.69 -8.97 -27.18
N PRO A 183 5.36 -8.90 -27.38
CA PRO A 183 4.71 -9.57 -28.51
C PRO A 183 4.99 -8.83 -29.82
N GLY A 184 5.51 -9.53 -30.83
CA GLY A 184 5.77 -8.95 -32.17
C GLY A 184 4.54 -8.35 -32.85
N ASN A 185 3.33 -8.80 -32.50
CA ASN A 185 2.07 -8.21 -32.96
C ASN A 185 1.94 -6.71 -32.62
N LEU A 186 2.66 -6.21 -31.62
CA LEU A 186 2.72 -4.80 -31.26
C LEU A 186 3.22 -3.93 -32.44
N THR A 187 4.17 -4.42 -33.23
CA THR A 187 4.79 -3.66 -34.34
C THR A 187 3.94 -3.68 -35.63
N ALA A 188 2.83 -4.41 -35.62
CA ALA A 188 1.81 -4.37 -36.67
C ALA A 188 0.81 -3.19 -36.50
N LEU A 189 0.79 -2.52 -35.34
CA LEU A 189 -0.14 -1.43 -35.04
C LEU A 189 0.32 -0.10 -35.68
N LYS A 190 -0.21 0.21 -36.87
CA LYS A 190 0.22 1.37 -37.68
C LYS A 190 -0.10 2.75 -37.09
N ASN A 191 -0.96 2.82 -36.08
CA ASN A 191 -1.31 4.05 -35.39
C ASN A 191 -0.46 4.30 -34.14
N LEU A 192 0.33 3.31 -33.70
CA LEU A 192 1.04 3.32 -32.43
C LEU A 192 2.25 4.25 -32.49
N THR A 193 2.21 5.34 -31.73
CA THR A 193 3.26 6.37 -31.67
C THR A 193 4.05 6.35 -30.36
N VAL A 194 3.46 5.88 -29.26
CA VAL A 194 4.11 5.82 -27.95
C VAL A 194 3.97 4.43 -27.34
N VAL A 195 5.10 3.84 -26.97
CA VAL A 195 5.21 2.55 -26.27
C VAL A 195 6.14 2.72 -25.07
N SER A 196 5.61 2.48 -23.87
CA SER A 196 6.39 2.40 -22.64
C SER A 196 6.07 1.10 -21.90
N LEU A 197 7.06 0.22 -21.82
CA LEU A 197 7.07 -1.03 -21.06
C LEU A 197 8.18 -1.05 -19.99
N ARG A 198 8.73 0.13 -19.69
CA ARG A 198 9.79 0.39 -18.71
C ARG A 198 9.52 -0.24 -17.34
N SER A 199 10.56 -0.60 -16.58
CA SER A 199 10.45 -1.09 -15.18
C SER A 199 9.49 -2.29 -15.04
N ASN A 200 9.81 -3.39 -15.73
CA ASN A 200 9.04 -4.63 -15.73
C ASN A 200 10.00 -5.84 -15.78
N TYR A 201 9.47 -7.06 -15.97
CA TYR A 201 10.23 -8.31 -16.06
C TYR A 201 10.17 -8.94 -17.46
N PHE A 202 10.04 -8.14 -18.53
CA PHE A 202 10.04 -8.66 -19.90
C PHE A 202 11.39 -9.28 -20.26
N VAL A 203 11.36 -10.43 -20.96
CA VAL A 203 12.49 -11.28 -21.33
C VAL A 203 12.46 -11.63 -22.82
N GLY A 204 13.60 -12.01 -23.38
CA GLY A 204 13.71 -12.37 -24.80
C GLY A 204 14.14 -11.20 -25.68
N GLU A 205 14.15 -11.46 -26.98
CA GLU A 205 14.57 -10.54 -28.03
C GLU A 205 13.56 -9.41 -28.28
N ILE A 206 14.08 -8.26 -28.70
CA ILE A 206 13.29 -7.10 -29.11
C ILE A 206 12.73 -7.36 -30.52
N PRO A 207 11.41 -7.25 -30.77
CA PRO A 207 10.83 -7.43 -32.10
C PRO A 207 11.25 -6.30 -33.06
N GLY A 208 11.35 -6.61 -34.35
CA GLY A 208 11.60 -5.61 -35.42
C GLY A 208 10.33 -4.91 -35.92
N ASN A 209 10.53 -4.03 -36.90
CA ASN A 209 9.51 -3.31 -37.67
C ASN A 209 8.65 -2.27 -36.90
N PHE A 210 9.23 -1.48 -35.98
CA PHE A 210 8.57 -0.44 -35.19
C PHE A 210 8.23 0.88 -35.96
N SER A 211 8.18 0.90 -37.31
CA SER A 211 8.23 2.10 -38.19
C SER A 211 7.16 3.20 -38.01
N TRP A 212 6.23 3.05 -37.06
CA TRP A 212 5.19 4.03 -36.72
C TRP A 212 5.44 4.73 -35.38
N VAL A 213 6.30 4.16 -34.53
CA VAL A 213 6.57 4.62 -33.17
C VAL A 213 7.51 5.83 -33.15
N GLU A 214 7.16 6.83 -32.34
CA GLU A 214 7.95 8.03 -32.08
C GLU A 214 8.68 7.98 -30.72
N VAL A 215 8.11 7.28 -29.73
CA VAL A 215 8.70 7.08 -28.40
C VAL A 215 8.61 5.61 -28.01
N LEU A 216 9.78 4.98 -27.77
CA LEU A 216 9.87 3.59 -27.35
C LEU A 216 10.79 3.47 -26.11
N ASP A 217 10.20 3.21 -24.94
CA ASP A 217 10.95 2.90 -23.70
C ASP A 217 10.69 1.45 -23.26
N LEU A 218 11.74 0.62 -23.32
CA LEU A 218 11.79 -0.75 -22.82
C LEU A 218 12.84 -0.91 -21.70
N SER A 219 13.28 0.19 -21.08
CA SER A 219 14.36 0.19 -20.09
C SER A 219 14.00 -0.52 -18.78
N SER A 220 15.00 -0.85 -17.97
CA SER A 220 14.81 -1.51 -16.67
C SER A 220 13.98 -2.80 -16.77
N ASN A 221 14.46 -3.73 -17.60
CA ASN A 221 13.81 -5.01 -17.91
C ASN A 221 14.86 -6.14 -17.96
N LEU A 222 14.47 -7.32 -18.45
CA LEU A 222 15.32 -8.52 -18.55
C LEU A 222 15.51 -8.99 -20.02
N LEU A 223 15.32 -8.08 -20.98
CA LEU A 223 15.41 -8.35 -22.43
C LEU A 223 16.83 -8.76 -22.81
N ASN A 224 16.96 -9.70 -23.76
CA ASN A 224 18.25 -10.30 -24.13
C ASN A 224 18.31 -10.66 -25.63
N GLY A 225 19.38 -11.36 -26.05
CA GLY A 225 19.69 -11.53 -27.47
C GLY A 225 20.30 -10.26 -28.07
N SER A 226 20.21 -10.08 -29.39
CA SER A 226 20.82 -8.96 -30.11
C SER A 226 19.80 -7.91 -30.56
N LEU A 227 20.26 -6.69 -30.85
CA LEU A 227 19.44 -5.66 -31.51
C LEU A 227 19.02 -6.12 -32.92
N PRO A 228 17.75 -5.96 -33.33
CA PRO A 228 17.27 -6.41 -34.64
C PRO A 228 17.80 -5.53 -35.78
N ALA A 229 18.20 -6.14 -36.90
CA ALA A 229 18.66 -5.42 -38.09
C ALA A 229 17.50 -4.78 -38.90
N ASP A 230 16.30 -5.37 -38.81
CA ASP A 230 15.04 -4.94 -39.38
C ASP A 230 14.21 -4.09 -38.41
N PHE A 231 14.89 -3.28 -37.57
CA PHE A 231 14.26 -2.58 -36.45
C PHE A 231 13.07 -1.69 -36.81
N GLY A 232 13.14 -0.97 -37.94
CA GLY A 232 12.08 -0.05 -38.39
C GLY A 232 11.84 1.08 -37.38
N GLY A 233 12.53 2.20 -37.52
CA GLY A 233 12.60 3.26 -36.51
C GLY A 233 12.44 4.67 -37.07
N GLU A 234 11.92 4.81 -38.30
CA GLU A 234 12.06 6.02 -39.12
C GLU A 234 11.38 7.28 -38.55
N LYS A 235 10.54 7.12 -37.53
CA LYS A 235 9.84 8.21 -36.83
C LYS A 235 10.32 8.44 -35.38
N LEU A 236 11.27 7.65 -34.89
CA LEU A 236 11.71 7.72 -33.50
C LEU A 236 12.29 9.10 -33.18
N ARG A 237 11.79 9.67 -32.07
CA ARG A 237 12.27 10.89 -31.41
C ARG A 237 12.97 10.55 -30.09
N SER A 238 12.54 9.46 -29.45
CA SER A 238 13.19 8.91 -28.26
C SER A 238 13.15 7.39 -28.24
N LEU A 239 14.29 6.79 -27.92
CA LEU A 239 14.49 5.35 -27.79
C LEU A 239 15.28 5.05 -26.53
N ASN A 240 14.74 4.22 -25.64
CA ASN A 240 15.40 3.86 -24.40
C ASN A 240 15.34 2.34 -24.16
N PHE A 241 16.51 1.70 -24.20
CA PHE A 241 16.68 0.26 -23.93
C PHE A 241 17.60 0.00 -22.72
N SER A 242 17.94 1.03 -21.92
CA SER A 242 18.94 0.86 -20.86
C SER A 242 18.52 -0.06 -19.71
N TYR A 243 19.47 -0.55 -18.93
CA TYR A 243 19.23 -1.51 -17.84
C TYR A 243 18.49 -2.77 -18.33
N ASN A 244 19.14 -3.51 -19.24
CA ASN A 244 18.67 -4.77 -19.81
C ASN A 244 19.86 -5.75 -19.96
N LYS A 245 19.66 -6.86 -20.70
CA LYS A 245 20.67 -7.89 -20.96
C LYS A 245 20.90 -8.08 -22.48
N ILE A 246 20.67 -7.03 -23.26
CA ILE A 246 20.88 -7.03 -24.72
C ILE A 246 22.39 -7.18 -24.98
N SER A 247 22.75 -7.94 -26.00
CA SER A 247 24.09 -8.53 -26.14
C SER A 247 24.57 -8.60 -27.59
N GLY A 248 25.90 -8.65 -27.77
CA GLY A 248 26.53 -8.68 -29.09
C GLY A 248 26.70 -7.29 -29.71
N PRO A 249 27.09 -7.21 -31.00
CA PRO A 249 27.37 -5.93 -31.65
C PRO A 249 26.11 -5.15 -32.01
N VAL A 250 26.21 -3.83 -32.00
CA VAL A 250 25.20 -2.93 -32.56
C VAL A 250 25.24 -3.03 -34.09
N PRO A 251 24.17 -3.48 -34.78
CA PRO A 251 24.20 -3.60 -36.24
C PRO A 251 24.23 -2.22 -36.94
N PRO A 252 25.02 -2.03 -38.00
CA PRO A 252 24.92 -0.85 -38.86
C PRO A 252 23.51 -0.63 -39.42
N GLU A 253 22.76 -1.71 -39.65
CA GLU A 253 21.39 -1.72 -40.16
C GLU A 253 20.40 -1.15 -39.12
N PHE A 254 20.50 -1.57 -37.85
CA PHE A 254 19.73 -1.00 -36.73
C PHE A 254 19.90 0.52 -36.68
N ALA A 255 21.16 0.97 -36.74
CA ALA A 255 21.56 2.37 -36.68
C ALA A 255 21.20 3.20 -37.93
N LYS A 256 20.78 2.56 -39.03
CA LYS A 256 20.33 3.21 -40.27
C LYS A 256 18.85 3.61 -40.22
N TRP A 257 18.04 2.88 -39.45
CA TRP A 257 16.59 3.14 -39.33
C TRP A 257 16.25 4.37 -38.48
N ILE A 258 17.19 4.84 -37.64
CA ILE A 258 16.92 5.77 -36.55
C ILE A 258 17.32 7.20 -36.98
N PRO A 259 16.43 8.21 -36.85
CA PRO A 259 16.75 9.59 -37.19
C PRO A 259 17.94 10.16 -36.41
N ALA A 260 18.79 10.97 -37.05
CA ALA A 260 20.00 11.52 -36.42
C ALA A 260 19.73 12.49 -35.25
N ASN A 261 18.50 13.01 -35.18
CA ASN A 261 17.99 13.89 -34.12
C ASN A 261 17.15 13.14 -33.06
N ALA A 262 17.04 11.81 -33.15
CA ALA A 262 16.43 11.01 -32.09
C ALA A 262 17.35 11.00 -30.86
N THR A 263 16.76 10.99 -29.66
CA THR A 263 17.48 10.64 -28.42
C THR A 263 17.54 9.13 -28.29
N MET A 264 18.70 8.59 -27.90
CA MET A 264 18.90 7.16 -27.69
C MET A 264 19.64 6.89 -26.38
N ASP A 265 19.20 5.87 -25.63
CA ASP A 265 19.95 5.28 -24.51
C ASP A 265 20.01 3.75 -24.65
N LEU A 266 21.24 3.21 -24.70
CA LEU A 266 21.59 1.79 -24.74
C LEU A 266 22.46 1.38 -23.54
N SER A 267 22.55 2.22 -22.51
CA SER A 267 23.43 2.00 -21.36
C SER A 267 23.03 0.78 -20.51
N PHE A 268 23.92 0.29 -19.65
CA PHE A 268 23.70 -0.85 -18.73
C PHE A 268 23.10 -2.08 -19.44
N ASN A 269 23.80 -2.52 -20.48
CA ASN A 269 23.55 -3.72 -21.27
C ASN A 269 24.87 -4.50 -21.46
N ASN A 270 24.85 -5.57 -22.24
CA ASN A 270 26.01 -6.43 -22.55
C ASN A 270 26.44 -6.29 -24.03
N LEU A 271 26.31 -5.10 -24.62
CA LEU A 271 26.70 -4.84 -26.01
C LEU A 271 28.23 -4.85 -26.18
N THR A 272 28.71 -5.33 -27.33
CA THR A 272 30.12 -5.65 -27.56
C THR A 272 30.67 -5.06 -28.86
N GLY A 273 31.93 -4.62 -28.88
CA GLY A 273 32.64 -4.26 -30.10
C GLY A 273 32.42 -2.81 -30.57
N ALA A 274 32.64 -2.56 -31.86
CA ALA A 274 32.71 -1.20 -32.40
C ALA A 274 31.34 -0.57 -32.61
N ILE A 275 31.13 0.65 -32.09
CA ILE A 275 29.94 1.48 -32.37
C ILE A 275 29.93 1.85 -33.87
N PRO A 276 28.88 1.49 -34.65
CA PRO A 276 28.78 1.88 -36.05
C PRO A 276 28.82 3.40 -36.22
N GLN A 277 29.57 3.87 -37.22
CA GLN A 277 29.75 5.30 -37.48
C GLN A 277 28.56 5.90 -38.24
N SER A 278 27.37 5.84 -37.64
CA SER A 278 26.15 6.51 -38.14
C SER A 278 25.95 7.85 -37.45
N ALA A 279 25.27 8.78 -38.13
CA ALA A 279 24.94 10.09 -37.55
C ALA A 279 24.07 9.99 -36.28
N ALA A 280 23.20 8.98 -36.20
CA ALA A 280 22.29 8.76 -35.06
C ALA A 280 22.96 8.16 -33.82
N LEU A 281 24.10 7.47 -33.96
CA LEU A 281 24.90 6.99 -32.82
C LEU A 281 25.97 8.01 -32.41
N LEU A 282 26.53 8.73 -33.37
CA LEU A 282 27.55 9.77 -33.12
C LEU A 282 26.99 11.08 -32.56
N SER A 283 25.68 11.32 -32.66
CA SER A 283 25.00 12.47 -32.04
C SER A 283 24.69 12.27 -30.54
N GLN A 284 24.73 11.03 -30.05
CA GLN A 284 24.46 10.72 -28.65
C GLN A 284 25.64 11.04 -27.74
N LYS A 285 25.36 11.28 -26.46
CA LYS A 285 26.39 11.48 -25.43
C LYS A 285 27.09 10.18 -25.06
N THR A 286 28.23 10.27 -24.38
CA THR A 286 28.96 9.11 -23.85
C THR A 286 28.14 8.26 -22.86
N GLU A 287 27.23 8.90 -22.12
CA GLU A 287 26.41 8.28 -21.10
C GLU A 287 25.43 7.25 -21.68
N ALA A 288 24.91 7.49 -22.89
CA ALA A 288 23.98 6.61 -23.61
C ALA A 288 24.54 5.21 -23.96
N PHE A 289 25.83 4.97 -23.70
CA PHE A 289 26.52 3.71 -23.95
C PHE A 289 27.20 3.15 -22.69
N ALA A 290 27.09 3.82 -21.54
CA ALA A 290 27.75 3.44 -20.29
C ALA A 290 27.38 2.01 -19.84
N GLY A 291 28.21 1.36 -19.04
CA GLY A 291 27.95 0.01 -18.51
C GLY A 291 28.08 -1.15 -19.50
N ASN A 292 28.27 -0.90 -20.80
CA ASN A 292 28.61 -1.92 -21.79
C ASN A 292 30.15 -2.10 -21.86
N GLU A 293 30.71 -3.04 -21.10
CA GLU A 293 32.18 -3.14 -20.89
C GLU A 293 32.99 -3.39 -22.18
N ASP A 294 32.49 -4.22 -23.10
CA ASP A 294 33.18 -4.59 -24.35
C ASP A 294 32.97 -3.59 -25.50
N LEU A 295 32.24 -2.49 -25.29
CA LEU A 295 31.90 -1.52 -26.34
C LEU A 295 33.04 -0.51 -26.59
N CYS A 296 33.26 -0.11 -27.83
CA CYS A 296 34.38 0.74 -28.22
C CYS A 296 34.11 1.62 -29.44
N GLY A 297 34.92 2.67 -29.62
CA GLY A 297 34.81 3.63 -30.72
C GLY A 297 33.91 4.82 -30.37
N LYS A 298 33.93 5.85 -31.23
CA LYS A 298 33.19 7.10 -30.99
C LYS A 298 31.68 6.85 -30.90
N PRO A 299 30.95 7.49 -29.97
CA PRO A 299 31.40 8.62 -29.13
C PRO A 299 32.18 8.26 -27.86
N LEU A 300 32.39 6.97 -27.52
CA LEU A 300 33.18 6.57 -26.36
C LEU A 300 34.65 7.01 -26.46
N LYS A 301 35.26 7.29 -25.31
CA LYS A 301 36.70 7.57 -25.16
C LYS A 301 37.56 6.31 -25.32
N HIS A 302 36.97 5.12 -25.18
CA HIS A 302 37.64 3.84 -25.38
C HIS A 302 37.77 3.54 -26.88
N LEU A 303 39.00 3.61 -27.40
CA LEU A 303 39.29 3.26 -28.80
C LEU A 303 39.33 1.74 -28.97
N CYS A 304 38.70 1.22 -30.02
CA CYS A 304 38.75 -0.20 -30.33
C CYS A 304 40.19 -0.68 -30.55
N SER A 305 40.61 -1.73 -29.84
CA SER A 305 41.93 -2.33 -30.01
C SER A 305 42.07 -3.00 -31.36
N ILE A 306 42.77 -2.35 -32.28
CA ILE A 306 43.06 -2.86 -33.62
C ILE A 306 43.92 -4.12 -33.50
N HIS A 307 43.33 -5.29 -33.76
CA HIS A 307 44.11 -6.51 -34.00
C HIS A 307 44.96 -6.30 -35.26
N SER A 308 46.28 -6.36 -35.09
CA SER A 308 47.22 -5.94 -36.12
C SER A 308 47.39 -6.99 -37.22
N SER A 309 46.82 -6.73 -38.40
CA SER A 309 47.11 -7.45 -39.63
C SER A 309 47.64 -6.53 -40.74
N LEU A 310 48.97 -6.34 -40.74
CA LEU A 310 49.82 -6.04 -41.90
C LEU A 310 49.54 -4.77 -42.74
N THR A 311 50.01 -3.64 -42.21
CA THR A 311 50.86 -2.64 -42.90
C THR A 311 50.93 -2.62 -44.44
N ILE A 312 50.33 -1.60 -45.09
CA ILE A 312 50.90 -0.84 -46.22
C ILE A 312 50.44 0.64 -46.13
N PRO A 313 51.35 1.64 -46.20
CA PRO A 313 51.00 3.06 -46.35
C PRO A 313 51.55 3.65 -47.69
N PRO A 314 51.31 4.93 -48.03
CA PRO A 314 50.01 5.45 -48.51
C PRO A 314 50.16 6.24 -49.84
N ASN A 315 49.05 6.63 -50.51
CA ASN A 315 49.09 7.82 -51.39
C ASN A 315 47.72 8.39 -51.85
N VAL A 316 47.72 9.72 -52.05
CA VAL A 316 46.92 10.54 -53.00
C VAL A 316 45.37 10.55 -52.91
N SER A 317 44.87 11.61 -52.26
CA SER A 317 43.93 12.63 -52.79
C SER A 317 42.55 12.28 -53.40
N GLU A 318 41.50 12.68 -52.66
CA GLU A 318 40.56 13.77 -52.99
C GLU A 318 39.51 13.65 -54.16
N ILE A 319 38.51 14.54 -54.11
CA ILE A 319 37.57 14.98 -55.18
C ILE A 319 36.29 14.13 -55.50
N SER A 320 35.20 14.58 -54.86
CA SER A 320 33.83 14.85 -55.38
C SER A 320 32.98 13.83 -56.18
N SER A 321 31.75 13.61 -55.68
CA SER A 321 30.46 13.55 -56.38
C SER A 321 30.36 13.18 -57.88
N SER A 322 29.58 12.14 -58.20
CA SER A 322 28.29 12.26 -58.93
C SER A 322 27.69 10.91 -59.34
N SER A 323 26.43 10.94 -59.76
CA SER A 323 25.69 9.90 -60.52
C SER A 323 24.83 10.63 -61.57
N PRO A 324 24.16 9.99 -62.54
CA PRO A 324 24.18 8.57 -62.95
C PRO A 324 24.45 8.39 -64.48
N ALA A 325 24.40 7.15 -65.01
CA ALA A 325 23.85 6.87 -66.36
C ALA A 325 23.68 5.35 -66.64
N ILE A 326 22.79 5.01 -67.58
CA ILE A 326 22.51 3.66 -68.11
C ILE A 326 22.87 3.63 -69.60
N ALA A 327 23.51 2.56 -70.12
CA ALA A 327 23.34 2.14 -71.53
C ALA A 327 23.93 0.75 -71.87
N ALA A 328 23.29 0.12 -72.88
CA ALA A 328 23.82 -0.83 -73.88
C ALA A 328 24.12 -2.32 -73.53
N ILE A 329 23.54 -3.19 -74.37
CA ILE A 329 23.86 -4.60 -74.62
C ILE A 329 24.11 -4.73 -76.13
N PRO A 330 24.89 -5.70 -76.63
CA PRO A 330 24.29 -6.63 -77.60
C PRO A 330 24.70 -8.12 -77.43
N LYS A 331 24.05 -8.99 -78.21
CA LYS A 331 24.06 -10.48 -78.14
C LYS A 331 25.25 -11.07 -78.95
N THR A 332 25.63 -12.35 -78.84
CA THR A 332 24.94 -13.48 -79.53
C THR A 332 25.57 -14.87 -79.27
N ILE A 333 24.72 -15.92 -79.23
CA ILE A 333 24.84 -17.31 -79.80
C ILE A 333 26.11 -18.14 -79.45
N GLY A 334 26.08 -19.46 -79.12
CA GLY A 334 25.06 -20.54 -79.03
C GLY A 334 25.73 -21.76 -78.34
N SER A 335 25.28 -23.02 -78.36
CA SER A 335 24.07 -23.75 -78.82
C SER A 335 24.11 -25.19 -78.24
N ILE A 336 22.96 -25.89 -78.17
CA ILE A 336 22.81 -27.23 -77.53
C ILE A 336 23.16 -28.41 -78.48
N PRO A 337 23.36 -29.66 -78.00
CA PRO A 337 22.23 -30.62 -77.89
C PRO A 337 22.28 -31.54 -76.64
N ALA A 338 21.25 -32.39 -76.47
CA ALA A 338 21.03 -33.25 -75.29
C ALA A 338 20.76 -34.72 -75.67
N THR A 339 20.67 -35.66 -74.70
CA THR A 339 19.51 -36.60 -74.52
C THR A 339 19.71 -37.73 -73.47
N LYS A 340 18.57 -38.17 -72.89
CA LYS A 340 18.21 -39.55 -72.45
C LYS A 340 18.82 -40.21 -71.18
N SER A 341 17.90 -40.70 -70.33
CA SER A 341 17.99 -41.83 -69.38
C SER A 341 17.83 -43.20 -70.13
N PRO A 342 17.77 -44.41 -69.51
CA PRO A 342 17.70 -44.77 -68.07
C PRO A 342 18.56 -46.00 -67.62
N GLY A 343 18.43 -46.41 -66.34
CA GLY A 343 18.61 -47.81 -65.90
C GLY A 343 19.74 -48.14 -64.90
N GLY A 344 19.56 -49.27 -64.19
CA GLY A 344 20.57 -50.07 -63.47
C GLY A 344 20.30 -51.57 -63.77
N PRO A 345 20.84 -52.59 -63.04
CA PRO A 345 21.62 -52.56 -61.79
C PRO A 345 22.91 -53.43 -61.83
N ASN A 346 23.44 -53.84 -60.65
CA ASN A 346 24.63 -54.71 -60.39
C ASN A 346 25.99 -54.03 -60.72
N GLY A 347 27.16 -54.33 -60.13
CA GLY A 347 27.67 -55.49 -59.35
C GLY A 347 28.81 -56.17 -60.14
N THR A 348 30.02 -56.47 -59.67
CA THR A 348 30.60 -56.63 -58.31
C THR A 348 32.16 -56.63 -58.32
N GLN A 349 32.82 -56.19 -57.22
CA GLN A 349 34.18 -56.62 -56.76
C GLN A 349 35.40 -56.31 -57.67
N THR A 350 36.68 -56.24 -57.27
CA THR A 350 37.46 -56.27 -55.99
C THR A 350 38.75 -55.43 -56.22
N SER A 351 39.51 -54.88 -55.26
CA SER A 351 40.26 -55.55 -54.18
C SER A 351 40.89 -54.56 -53.17
N GLN A 352 41.38 -55.05 -52.02
CA GLN A 352 42.10 -54.33 -50.95
C GLN A 352 43.49 -54.97 -50.72
N PRO A 353 44.51 -54.29 -50.12
CA PRO A 353 44.71 -54.34 -48.64
C PRO A 353 45.25 -53.02 -48.02
N GLN A 354 44.71 -52.51 -46.89
CA GLN A 354 45.05 -52.78 -45.46
C GLN A 354 46.34 -52.14 -44.89
N ASN A 355 46.18 -51.22 -43.92
CA ASN A 355 46.75 -51.23 -42.55
C ASN A 355 46.52 -49.86 -41.87
N THR A 356 45.43 -49.58 -41.14
CA THR A 356 45.10 -49.97 -39.74
C THR A 356 45.98 -49.36 -38.63
N MET A 357 45.42 -48.39 -37.90
CA MET A 357 45.59 -48.27 -36.44
C MET A 357 44.20 -48.36 -35.76
N LYS A 358 44.16 -48.79 -34.50
CA LYS A 358 42.96 -49.42 -33.91
C LYS A 358 42.08 -48.48 -33.05
N PRO A 359 40.75 -48.66 -33.06
CA PRO A 359 39.84 -47.98 -32.14
C PRO A 359 39.84 -48.68 -30.77
N ILE A 360 40.26 -47.97 -29.72
CA ILE A 360 40.16 -48.47 -28.32
C ILE A 360 39.51 -47.41 -27.39
N THR A 361 39.83 -46.13 -27.56
CA THR A 361 39.37 -45.05 -26.65
C THR A 361 37.85 -44.87 -26.60
N ILE A 362 37.14 -45.07 -27.72
CA ILE A 362 35.69 -44.82 -27.82
C ILE A 362 34.85 -45.94 -27.17
N ALA A 363 35.37 -47.18 -27.13
CA ALA A 363 34.69 -48.29 -26.46
C ALA A 363 34.80 -48.25 -24.93
N ALA A 364 35.80 -47.55 -24.38
CA ALA A 364 36.04 -47.50 -22.94
C ALA A 364 34.99 -46.67 -22.17
N ILE A 365 34.50 -45.58 -22.77
CA ILE A 365 33.58 -44.63 -22.10
C ILE A 365 32.19 -45.26 -21.93
N ALA A 366 31.64 -45.83 -23.00
CA ALA A 366 30.29 -46.44 -23.00
C ALA A 366 30.15 -47.64 -22.03
N VAL A 367 31.25 -48.30 -21.65
CA VAL A 367 31.24 -49.38 -20.66
C VAL A 367 31.35 -48.83 -19.22
N GLY A 368 32.06 -47.72 -19.03
CA GLY A 368 32.19 -47.04 -17.73
C GLY A 368 30.84 -46.50 -17.22
N ASP A 369 30.10 -45.80 -18.07
CA ASP A 369 28.81 -45.20 -17.70
C ASP A 369 27.77 -46.28 -17.31
N LEU A 370 27.74 -47.39 -18.06
CA LEU A 370 26.84 -48.51 -17.79
C LEU A 370 27.16 -49.22 -16.46
N ALA A 371 28.45 -49.37 -16.14
CA ALA A 371 28.90 -49.92 -14.86
C ALA A 371 28.56 -48.97 -13.69
N GLY A 372 28.78 -47.66 -13.84
CA GLY A 372 28.44 -46.64 -12.84
C GLY A 372 26.95 -46.62 -12.51
N ILE A 373 26.09 -46.61 -13.53
CA ILE A 373 24.62 -46.67 -13.36
C ILE A 373 24.19 -47.97 -12.66
N THR A 374 24.81 -49.10 -13.01
CA THR A 374 24.52 -50.40 -12.38
C THR A 374 24.90 -50.42 -10.90
N ILE A 375 26.07 -49.88 -10.53
CA ILE A 375 26.51 -49.77 -9.14
C ILE A 375 25.60 -48.82 -8.34
N LEU A 376 25.18 -47.69 -8.94
CA LEU A 376 24.25 -46.76 -8.30
C LEU A 376 22.88 -47.42 -8.05
N ALA A 377 22.36 -48.16 -9.03
CA ALA A 377 21.12 -48.92 -8.90
C ALA A 377 21.20 -50.01 -7.82
N ILE A 378 22.33 -50.74 -7.72
CA ILE A 378 22.57 -51.72 -6.65
C ILE A 378 22.64 -51.04 -5.28
N GLY A 379 23.29 -49.88 -5.16
CA GLY A 379 23.33 -49.11 -3.91
C GLY A 379 21.95 -48.63 -3.45
N ILE A 380 21.14 -48.12 -4.39
CA ILE A 380 19.75 -47.69 -4.12
C ILE A 380 18.88 -48.91 -3.73
N LEU A 381 19.01 -50.03 -4.43
CA LEU A 381 18.30 -51.28 -4.09
C LEU A 381 18.73 -51.84 -2.73
N TYR A 382 20.02 -51.77 -2.38
CA TYR A 382 20.52 -52.20 -1.07
C TYR A 382 19.93 -51.36 0.07
N VAL A 383 19.93 -50.02 -0.07
CA VAL A 383 19.30 -49.11 0.90
C VAL A 383 17.78 -49.33 0.98
N TYR A 384 17.12 -49.57 -0.15
CA TYR A 384 15.69 -49.88 -0.21
C TYR A 384 15.35 -51.20 0.51
N HIS A 385 16.13 -52.25 0.27
CA HIS A 385 15.91 -53.56 0.91
C HIS A 385 16.23 -53.52 2.42
N HIS A 386 17.30 -52.85 2.81
CA HIS A 386 17.71 -52.72 4.22
C HIS A 386 16.76 -51.83 5.03
N ARG A 387 16.03 -50.90 4.41
CA ARG A 387 14.94 -50.14 5.05
C ARG A 387 13.59 -50.87 5.10
N LYS A 388 13.45 -52.04 4.47
CA LYS A 388 12.16 -52.76 4.32
C LYS A 388 12.04 -54.05 5.15
N GLN A 389 12.96 -54.33 6.08
CA GLN A 389 12.98 -55.57 6.88
C GLN A 389 13.12 -55.41 8.40
N THR A 390 12.87 -54.22 8.97
CA THR A 390 12.95 -54.00 10.44
C THR A 390 11.63 -53.49 11.06
N SER A 391 10.60 -54.33 10.95
CA SER A 391 9.40 -54.41 11.80
C SER A 391 8.89 -55.85 11.61
N PRO A 392 8.47 -56.62 12.65
CA PRO A 392 7.45 -56.19 13.62
C PRO A 392 7.70 -56.69 15.07
N ASN A 393 6.63 -57.04 15.78
CA ASN A 393 6.50 -56.99 17.24
C ASN A 393 6.42 -58.38 17.92
N SER A 394 6.80 -58.42 19.20
CA SER A 394 6.33 -59.32 20.28
C SER A 394 6.93 -60.74 20.53
N LYS A 395 7.44 -60.88 21.78
CA LYS A 395 7.30 -61.99 22.77
C LYS A 395 8.17 -63.29 22.77
N THR A 396 8.55 -63.64 24.02
CA THR A 396 8.83 -64.98 24.61
C THR A 396 10.19 -65.71 24.49
N SER A 397 11.13 -65.29 25.37
CA SER A 397 11.77 -66.12 26.43
C SER A 397 12.62 -67.39 26.14
N LYS A 398 13.92 -67.34 26.54
CA LYS A 398 14.65 -68.22 27.52
C LYS A 398 16.19 -68.04 27.38
N SER A 399 16.91 -67.56 28.40
CA SER A 399 17.67 -68.28 29.46
C SER A 399 18.95 -69.02 28.99
N ALA A 400 20.12 -68.96 29.66
CA ALA A 400 20.62 -68.17 30.82
C ALA A 400 22.15 -68.37 31.03
N GLU A 401 22.76 -67.60 31.97
CA GLU A 401 24.08 -67.82 32.63
C GLU A 401 25.37 -67.74 31.78
N LYS A 402 26.60 -67.51 32.27
CA LYS A 402 27.21 -67.16 33.61
C LYS A 402 28.47 -66.30 33.28
N LYS A 403 28.76 -65.13 33.88
CA LYS A 403 29.34 -64.80 35.22
C LYS A 403 30.88 -65.07 35.37
N PRO A 404 31.62 -64.42 36.32
CA PRO A 404 32.79 -63.56 36.01
C PRO A 404 34.10 -64.07 36.71
N PRO A 405 35.16 -63.25 36.97
CA PRO A 405 35.18 -62.37 38.17
C PRO A 405 36.10 -61.10 38.19
N ILE A 406 35.80 -60.16 39.13
CA ILE A 406 36.70 -59.30 39.97
C ILE A 406 37.73 -58.34 39.28
N GLY A 407 37.91 -57.07 39.70
CA GLY A 407 37.21 -56.25 40.71
C GLY A 407 37.98 -54.97 41.14
N SER A 408 37.33 -54.10 41.94
CA SER A 408 37.81 -52.82 42.56
C SER A 408 38.34 -51.71 41.65
N ASP A 409 38.09 -50.40 41.83
CA ASP A 409 37.12 -49.58 42.64
C ASP A 409 37.21 -48.12 42.10
N GLN A 410 36.50 -47.04 42.51
CA GLN A 410 35.59 -46.74 43.64
C GLN A 410 34.59 -45.59 43.25
N ASP A 411 33.83 -45.07 44.23
CA ASP A 411 33.20 -43.73 44.41
C ASP A 411 33.06 -42.73 43.22
N ARG A 412 31.91 -42.05 43.00
CA ARG A 412 30.62 -41.97 43.76
C ARG A 412 29.42 -41.56 42.88
N HIS A 413 28.19 -41.88 43.34
CA HIS A 413 26.90 -41.59 42.67
C HIS A 413 26.41 -40.12 42.88
N ASN A 414 25.52 -39.48 42.10
CA ASN A 414 24.53 -39.84 41.05
C ASN A 414 23.05 -40.08 41.47
N THR A 415 22.12 -39.56 40.65
CA THR A 415 20.66 -39.85 40.50
C THR A 415 19.65 -39.59 41.64
N GLN A 416 18.81 -38.56 41.46
CA GLN A 416 17.41 -38.66 40.97
C GLN A 416 16.53 -39.85 41.45
N LYS A 417 15.34 -39.59 42.07
CA LYS A 417 14.00 -40.13 41.65
C LYS A 417 12.77 -39.81 42.53
N LYS A 418 11.61 -39.92 41.85
CA LYS A 418 10.24 -40.27 42.28
C LYS A 418 10.15 -41.24 43.49
N PRO A 419 8.98 -41.31 44.17
CA PRO A 419 8.06 -42.42 43.86
C PRO A 419 6.57 -41.99 43.77
N SER A 420 5.64 -42.92 44.01
CA SER A 420 4.24 -42.91 43.56
C SER A 420 3.24 -43.42 44.61
N SER A 421 1.99 -42.93 44.54
CA SER A 421 0.72 -43.62 44.86
C SER A 421 0.62 -44.56 46.08
N VAL A 422 -0.30 -44.26 47.03
CA VAL A 422 -1.52 -45.07 47.34
C VAL A 422 -2.24 -44.53 48.60
N LEU A 423 -3.45 -44.02 48.36
CA LEU A 423 -4.73 -44.19 49.09
C LEU A 423 -4.84 -44.34 50.64
N PHE A 424 -5.85 -43.63 51.17
CA PHE A 424 -6.67 -43.84 52.39
C PHE A 424 -6.21 -43.37 53.80
N CYS A 425 -6.82 -42.24 54.20
CA CYS A 425 -7.43 -41.91 55.52
C CYS A 425 -6.61 -41.46 56.76
N LEU A 426 -7.36 -40.71 57.60
CA LEU A 426 -7.17 -40.34 59.02
C LEU A 426 -6.18 -39.21 59.39
N ALA A 427 -6.76 -38.02 59.52
CA ALA A 427 -6.89 -37.23 60.78
C ALA A 427 -5.68 -36.56 61.47
N ASN A 428 -5.79 -35.23 61.56
CA ASN A 428 -5.54 -34.36 62.74
C ASN A 428 -4.12 -34.04 63.28
N LYS A 429 -3.93 -32.72 63.48
CA LYS A 429 -3.15 -32.01 64.54
C LYS A 429 -1.61 -31.96 64.46
N GLY A 430 -1.05 -30.93 65.12
CA GLY A 430 0.36 -30.51 65.07
C GLY A 430 0.55 -29.37 64.05
N GLU A 431 0.80 -28.09 64.38
CA GLU A 431 1.47 -27.46 65.55
C GLU A 431 2.95 -27.94 65.68
N ASP A 432 3.97 -27.06 65.71
CA ASP A 432 3.94 -25.59 65.73
C ASP A 432 5.29 -24.91 65.34
N THR A 433 5.37 -23.58 65.46
CA THR A 433 6.54 -22.66 65.30
C THR A 433 7.01 -22.41 63.85
N SER A 434 6.91 -21.22 63.26
CA SER A 434 7.41 -19.86 63.60
C SER A 434 8.92 -19.70 63.38
N GLU A 435 9.46 -18.61 62.82
CA GLU A 435 9.00 -17.20 62.72
C GLU A 435 8.64 -16.82 61.26
N ALA A 436 7.71 -15.90 60.91
CA ALA A 436 7.45 -14.51 61.35
C ALA A 436 8.59 -13.54 61.01
N THR A 437 8.39 -12.31 60.50
CA THR A 437 7.20 -11.46 60.28
C THR A 437 7.09 -11.03 58.80
N SER A 438 5.93 -11.05 58.12
CA SER A 438 4.71 -10.21 58.24
C SER A 438 4.86 -8.80 57.60
N SER A 439 3.81 -8.12 57.12
CA SER A 439 2.36 -8.31 57.30
C SER A 439 1.61 -7.89 56.00
N SER A 440 0.61 -8.66 55.53
CA SER A 440 -0.83 -8.55 55.87
C SER A 440 -1.54 -7.43 55.08
N ASP A 441 -2.63 -7.63 54.32
CA ASP A 441 -3.88 -8.37 54.57
C ASP A 441 -4.70 -7.77 55.74
N GLY A 442 -6.03 -7.74 55.77
CA GLY A 442 -7.07 -8.18 54.82
C GLY A 442 -8.30 -7.25 54.93
N GLU A 443 -9.56 -7.66 55.00
CA GLU A 443 -10.27 -8.95 54.79
C GLU A 443 -11.79 -8.61 54.65
N GLU A 444 -12.61 -9.42 53.96
CA GLU A 444 -13.71 -10.28 54.52
C GLU A 444 -14.74 -9.55 55.45
N GLN A 445 -16.08 -9.70 55.35
CA GLN A 445 -16.92 -10.91 55.48
C GLN A 445 -18.36 -10.72 54.93
N ARG A 446 -18.99 -11.71 54.26
CA ARG A 446 -20.07 -12.67 54.72
C ARG A 446 -21.42 -12.01 55.05
N GLU A 447 -22.61 -12.62 54.90
CA GLU A 447 -23.19 -13.87 54.35
C GLU A 447 -24.72 -13.59 54.16
N GLN A 448 -25.69 -14.39 53.67
CA GLN A 448 -25.95 -15.77 53.17
C GLN A 448 -27.29 -15.65 52.36
N SER A 449 -27.90 -16.58 51.60
CA SER A 449 -27.68 -17.94 51.02
C SER A 449 -28.66 -18.05 49.80
N GLY A 450 -28.86 -19.12 49.02
CA GLY A 450 -28.30 -20.48 48.96
C GLY A 450 -29.00 -21.32 47.84
N ALA A 451 -28.77 -22.64 47.82
CA ALA A 451 -29.42 -23.68 46.99
C ALA A 451 -28.99 -23.91 45.51
N ASN A 452 -28.18 -24.98 45.33
CA ASN A 452 -28.11 -25.92 44.19
C ASN A 452 -28.13 -25.44 42.72
N TYR A 453 -26.98 -25.56 42.04
CA TYR A 453 -26.58 -26.84 41.42
C TYR A 453 -25.04 -26.92 41.32
N GLY A 454 -24.47 -28.13 41.33
CA GLY A 454 -23.02 -28.34 41.48
C GLY A 454 -22.21 -28.19 40.19
N GLY A 455 -20.98 -27.69 40.30
CA GLY A 455 -19.99 -27.63 39.22
C GLY A 455 -18.56 -27.83 39.74
N VAL A 456 -17.67 -28.32 38.88
CA VAL A 456 -16.22 -28.38 39.10
C VAL A 456 -15.54 -27.47 38.08
N ASN A 457 -14.46 -26.80 38.48
CA ASN A 457 -13.97 -25.61 37.80
C ASN A 457 -12.75 -25.88 36.88
N ARG A 458 -12.65 -25.07 35.82
CA ARG A 458 -11.49 -24.75 34.94
C ARG A 458 -10.25 -25.66 34.99
N ASP A 459 -9.92 -26.29 33.85
CA ASP A 459 -8.93 -25.70 32.91
C ASP A 459 -8.79 -26.50 31.60
N SER A 460 -9.06 -25.85 30.45
CA SER A 460 -8.70 -26.35 29.11
C SER A 460 -8.79 -25.26 28.05
N LYS A 461 -7.78 -25.15 27.17
CA LYS A 461 -7.78 -24.25 26.00
C LYS A 461 -8.93 -24.57 25.04
N LYS A 462 -9.55 -23.54 24.44
CA LYS A 462 -10.49 -23.69 23.31
C LYS A 462 -9.73 -23.97 22.00
N ASN A 463 -9.16 -25.16 21.87
CA ASN A 463 -8.77 -25.62 20.53
C ASN A 463 -10.04 -25.95 19.72
N GLY A 464 -10.05 -25.67 18.42
CA GLY A 464 -11.13 -26.07 17.52
C GLY A 464 -11.31 -27.60 17.47
N VAL A 465 -12.49 -28.05 17.03
CA VAL A 465 -12.84 -29.49 17.01
C VAL A 465 -12.97 -29.99 15.57
N LEU A 466 -12.32 -31.12 15.28
CA LEU A 466 -12.50 -31.87 14.03
C LEU A 466 -13.67 -32.83 14.19
N VAL A 467 -14.72 -32.64 13.39
CA VAL A 467 -15.94 -33.44 13.43
C VAL A 467 -15.96 -34.39 12.22
N THR A 468 -15.74 -35.68 12.47
CA THR A 468 -16.00 -36.74 11.49
C THR A 468 -17.51 -37.03 11.44
N LEU A 469 -18.07 -37.19 10.25
CA LEU A 469 -19.52 -37.37 10.05
C LEU A 469 -19.93 -38.82 9.78
N ASP A 470 -18.97 -39.67 9.39
CA ASP A 470 -19.19 -41.07 9.06
C ASP A 470 -18.81 -42.07 10.16
N GLY A 471 -17.89 -41.70 11.07
CA GLY A 471 -17.38 -42.60 12.12
C GLY A 471 -16.46 -43.75 11.65
N GLU A 472 -16.39 -44.01 10.34
CA GLU A 472 -15.64 -45.14 9.74
C GLU A 472 -14.17 -44.80 9.39
N THR A 473 -13.71 -43.57 9.60
CA THR A 473 -12.35 -43.14 9.19
C THR A 473 -11.78 -42.12 10.16
N GLU A 474 -10.64 -42.45 10.76
CA GLU A 474 -9.86 -41.51 11.57
C GLU A 474 -9.15 -40.51 10.64
N MET A 475 -9.17 -39.23 11.00
CA MET A 475 -8.56 -38.15 10.23
C MET A 475 -7.78 -37.24 11.19
N GLU A 476 -6.51 -36.99 10.90
CA GLU A 476 -5.66 -36.13 11.73
C GLU A 476 -5.63 -34.70 11.20
N LEU A 477 -6.03 -33.73 12.03
CA LEU A 477 -6.06 -32.31 11.66
C LEU A 477 -4.71 -31.78 11.17
N GLU A 478 -3.62 -32.17 11.82
CA GLU A 478 -2.27 -31.72 11.47
C GLU A 478 -1.85 -32.21 10.08
N THR A 479 -2.20 -33.45 9.73
CA THR A 479 -1.97 -34.07 8.41
C THR A 479 -2.84 -33.41 7.33
N LEU A 480 -4.09 -33.02 7.65
CA LEU A 480 -4.93 -32.21 6.76
C LEU A 480 -4.32 -30.82 6.53
N LEU A 481 -3.94 -30.08 7.59
CA LEU A 481 -3.40 -28.73 7.47
C LEU A 481 -2.04 -28.69 6.73
N LYS A 482 -1.15 -29.65 6.98
CA LYS A 482 0.13 -29.79 6.25
C LYS A 482 -0.06 -30.07 4.76
N ALA A 483 -1.15 -30.72 4.36
CA ALA A 483 -1.45 -31.01 2.96
C ALA A 483 -1.86 -29.77 2.14
N SER A 484 -2.02 -28.61 2.76
CA SER A 484 -2.38 -27.34 2.09
C SER A 484 -1.39 -26.90 0.99
N ALA A 485 -0.17 -27.43 0.95
CA ALA A 485 0.79 -27.24 -0.14
C ALA A 485 0.32 -27.84 -1.49
N TYR A 486 -0.56 -28.85 -1.49
CA TYR A 486 -1.07 -29.52 -2.71
C TYR A 486 -2.41 -28.94 -3.18
N ILE A 487 -2.41 -27.65 -3.50
CA ILE A 487 -3.60 -26.91 -3.96
C ILE A 487 -4.12 -27.47 -5.30
N LEU A 488 -5.42 -27.82 -5.32
CA LEU A 488 -6.19 -28.25 -6.49
C LEU A 488 -6.91 -27.07 -7.18
N GLY A 489 -7.19 -25.99 -6.44
CA GLY A 489 -7.75 -24.74 -6.95
C GLY A 489 -8.09 -23.74 -5.84
N ALA A 490 -8.37 -22.50 -6.21
CA ALA A 490 -8.76 -21.42 -5.29
C ALA A 490 -9.96 -20.63 -5.86
N SER A 491 -10.84 -20.15 -4.99
CA SER A 491 -12.02 -19.34 -5.36
C SER A 491 -12.62 -18.64 -4.14
N GLY A 492 -12.87 -17.32 -4.26
CA GLY A 492 -13.63 -16.54 -3.27
C GLY A 492 -13.17 -16.69 -1.82
N GLY A 493 -11.91 -16.34 -1.53
CA GLY A 493 -11.32 -16.46 -0.19
C GLY A 493 -11.08 -17.90 0.29
N SER A 494 -11.47 -18.93 -0.47
CA SER A 494 -11.30 -20.33 -0.11
C SER A 494 -10.34 -21.07 -1.06
N ILE A 495 -9.57 -22.01 -0.52
CA ILE A 495 -8.69 -22.90 -1.28
C ILE A 495 -9.14 -24.35 -1.12
N VAL A 496 -8.99 -25.14 -2.18
CA VAL A 496 -9.22 -26.59 -2.17
C VAL A 496 -7.90 -27.27 -2.45
N TYR A 497 -7.48 -28.20 -1.60
CA TYR A 497 -6.24 -28.97 -1.74
C TYR A 497 -6.48 -30.46 -1.55
N LYS A 498 -5.52 -31.29 -1.98
CA LYS A 498 -5.57 -32.75 -1.80
C LYS A 498 -4.84 -33.15 -0.52
N ALA A 499 -5.56 -33.73 0.43
CA ALA A 499 -4.95 -34.50 1.51
C ALA A 499 -4.89 -35.99 1.14
N VAL A 500 -3.86 -36.67 1.61
CA VAL A 500 -3.71 -38.14 1.56
C VAL A 500 -3.22 -38.60 2.92
N LEU A 501 -3.93 -39.54 3.55
CA LEU A 501 -3.56 -40.13 4.84
C LEU A 501 -2.53 -41.26 4.65
N GLU A 502 -1.94 -41.73 5.75
CA GLU A 502 -0.88 -42.76 5.72
C GLU A 502 -1.34 -44.12 5.15
N ASP A 503 -2.65 -44.42 5.22
CA ASP A 503 -3.27 -45.61 4.61
C ASP A 503 -3.43 -45.50 3.07
N GLY A 504 -3.18 -44.31 2.50
CA GLY A 504 -3.38 -43.98 1.09
C GLY A 504 -4.76 -43.42 0.76
N THR A 505 -5.67 -43.28 1.73
CA THR A 505 -6.99 -42.68 1.53
C THR A 505 -6.85 -41.19 1.21
N ALA A 506 -7.55 -40.73 0.17
CA ALA A 506 -7.43 -39.37 -0.35
C ALA A 506 -8.70 -38.55 -0.14
N PHE A 507 -8.53 -37.29 0.29
CA PHE A 507 -9.62 -36.33 0.48
C PHE A 507 -9.36 -35.03 -0.28
N ALA A 508 -10.44 -34.38 -0.71
CA ALA A 508 -10.41 -32.99 -1.10
C ALA A 508 -10.80 -32.13 0.11
N VAL A 509 -9.91 -31.26 0.56
CA VAL A 509 -10.15 -30.39 1.72
C VAL A 509 -10.32 -28.96 1.22
N ARG A 510 -11.46 -28.36 1.53
CA ARG A 510 -11.71 -26.93 1.30
C ARG A 510 -11.43 -26.16 2.59
N ARG A 511 -10.33 -25.41 2.61
CA ARG A 511 -10.09 -24.36 3.62
C ARG A 511 -10.81 -23.10 3.19
N ILE A 512 -11.56 -22.51 4.10
CA ILE A 512 -12.38 -21.32 3.88
C ILE A 512 -11.70 -20.18 4.64
N GLY A 513 -11.44 -19.05 3.98
CA GLY A 513 -11.02 -17.80 4.64
C GLY A 513 -12.13 -17.26 5.55
N ASP A 514 -11.93 -16.11 6.16
CA ASP A 514 -12.87 -15.71 7.22
C ASP A 514 -14.26 -15.37 6.67
N VAL A 515 -15.28 -16.00 7.28
CA VAL A 515 -16.69 -15.86 6.92
C VAL A 515 -17.50 -15.87 8.20
N ASN A 516 -18.34 -14.85 8.39
CA ASN A 516 -19.15 -14.64 9.60
C ASN A 516 -20.27 -15.69 9.73
N PHE A 517 -19.92 -16.89 10.17
CA PHE A 517 -20.83 -17.82 10.82
C PHE A 517 -20.75 -17.58 12.33
N GLU A 518 -21.57 -16.65 12.82
CA GLU A 518 -21.86 -16.60 14.25
C GLU A 518 -22.40 -17.95 14.71
N ARG A 519 -21.80 -18.50 15.77
CA ARG A 519 -22.13 -19.77 16.44
C ARG A 519 -21.74 -21.04 15.66
N LEU A 520 -20.62 -21.62 16.10
CA LEU A 520 -20.15 -22.98 15.78
C LEU A 520 -21.26 -24.06 15.73
N ARG A 521 -22.23 -24.00 16.66
CA ARG A 521 -23.32 -25.00 16.71
C ARG A 521 -24.27 -24.93 15.52
N ASP A 522 -24.50 -23.73 15.00
CA ASP A 522 -25.44 -23.52 13.89
C ASP A 522 -24.76 -23.91 12.57
N PHE A 523 -23.46 -23.67 12.43
CA PHE A 523 -22.63 -24.26 11.38
C PHE A 523 -22.59 -25.80 11.45
N GLU A 524 -22.34 -26.38 12.63
CA GLU A 524 -22.37 -27.84 12.83
C GLU A 524 -23.74 -28.44 12.47
N ALA A 525 -24.84 -27.81 12.90
CA ALA A 525 -26.20 -28.27 12.57
C ALA A 525 -26.46 -28.23 11.06
N GLN A 526 -26.04 -27.17 10.37
CA GLN A 526 -26.15 -27.06 8.91
C GLN A 526 -25.28 -28.10 8.19
N MET A 527 -24.02 -28.28 8.58
CA MET A 527 -23.14 -29.30 7.97
C MET A 527 -23.67 -30.73 8.21
N ARG A 528 -24.19 -31.04 9.40
CA ARG A 528 -24.85 -32.31 9.71
C ARG A 528 -26.20 -32.48 8.99
N ALA A 529 -26.85 -31.41 8.56
CA ALA A 529 -28.03 -31.49 7.69
C ALA A 529 -27.64 -31.75 6.24
N ILE A 530 -26.65 -31.03 5.71
CA ILE A 530 -26.16 -31.19 4.34
C ILE A 530 -25.55 -32.58 4.14
N ALA A 531 -24.79 -33.12 5.09
CA ALA A 531 -24.22 -34.46 5.01
C ALA A 531 -25.26 -35.61 5.05
N LYS A 532 -26.52 -35.33 5.40
CA LYS A 532 -27.63 -36.29 5.26
C LYS A 532 -28.18 -36.36 3.82
N LEU A 533 -27.84 -35.41 2.95
CA LEU A 533 -28.27 -35.38 1.54
C LEU A 533 -27.54 -36.46 0.74
N ARG A 534 -28.12 -37.66 0.67
CA ARG A 534 -27.63 -38.78 -0.13
C ARG A 534 -28.22 -38.72 -1.55
N HIS A 535 -27.46 -38.17 -2.49
CA HIS A 535 -27.82 -38.13 -3.91
C HIS A 535 -26.65 -38.64 -4.78
N GLN A 536 -26.96 -39.42 -5.83
CA GLN A 536 -25.96 -40.13 -6.64
C GLN A 536 -24.95 -39.19 -7.35
N ASN A 537 -25.32 -37.93 -7.56
CA ASN A 537 -24.49 -36.92 -8.23
C ASN A 537 -23.86 -35.89 -7.27
N LEU A 538 -23.88 -36.12 -5.95
CA LEU A 538 -23.21 -35.25 -4.96
C LEU A 538 -22.01 -35.96 -4.34
N VAL A 539 -20.90 -35.24 -4.17
CA VAL A 539 -19.70 -35.74 -3.48
C VAL A 539 -19.96 -35.73 -1.97
N LYS A 540 -19.65 -36.86 -1.31
CA LYS A 540 -19.91 -37.03 0.12
C LYS A 540 -19.01 -36.15 0.98
N ILE A 541 -19.60 -35.48 1.97
CA ILE A 541 -18.86 -34.77 3.03
C ILE A 541 -18.49 -35.80 4.11
N ARG A 542 -17.20 -35.89 4.43
CA ARG A 542 -16.64 -36.82 5.42
C ARG A 542 -16.46 -36.19 6.80
N GLY A 543 -16.25 -34.88 6.84
CA GLY A 543 -16.12 -34.13 8.08
C GLY A 543 -15.91 -32.63 7.85
N PHE A 544 -15.77 -31.89 8.94
CA PHE A 544 -15.38 -30.48 8.94
C PHE A 544 -14.54 -30.17 10.17
N PHE A 545 -13.74 -29.11 10.10
CA PHE A 545 -13.03 -28.52 11.24
C PHE A 545 -13.44 -27.06 11.37
N TRP A 546 -13.57 -26.60 12.60
CA TRP A 546 -13.79 -25.18 12.89
C TRP A 546 -13.06 -24.79 14.17
N GLY A 547 -11.99 -24.01 14.01
CA GLY A 547 -11.30 -23.29 15.06
C GLY A 547 -11.45 -21.78 14.86
N GLU A 548 -10.69 -21.01 15.65
CA GLU A 548 -10.70 -19.55 15.57
C GLU A 548 -9.95 -19.12 14.26
N ASP A 549 -8.73 -19.61 14.03
CA ASP A 549 -7.91 -19.30 12.85
C ASP A 549 -8.22 -20.11 11.58
N GLU A 550 -8.82 -21.31 11.72
CA GLU A 550 -8.84 -22.35 10.67
C GLU A 550 -10.23 -22.98 10.50
N LYS A 551 -10.74 -22.98 9.26
CA LYS A 551 -12.11 -23.38 8.91
C LYS A 551 -12.08 -24.33 7.69
N LEU A 552 -12.37 -25.62 7.87
CA LEU A 552 -12.21 -26.66 6.84
C LEU A 552 -13.49 -27.47 6.60
N ILE A 553 -13.77 -27.84 5.34
CA ILE A 553 -14.75 -28.88 4.96
C ILE A 553 -14.06 -29.97 4.15
N ILE A 554 -14.33 -31.24 4.46
CA ILE A 554 -13.61 -32.41 3.95
C ILE A 554 -14.54 -33.29 3.12
N TYR A 555 -14.15 -33.58 1.88
CA TYR A 555 -14.92 -34.34 0.89
C TYR A 555 -14.13 -35.55 0.37
N ASP A 556 -14.82 -36.57 -0.14
CA ASP A 556 -14.17 -37.65 -0.91
C ASP A 556 -13.39 -37.10 -2.12
N TYR A 557 -12.15 -37.56 -2.32
CA TYR A 557 -11.34 -37.15 -3.47
C TYR A 557 -11.75 -37.88 -4.76
N VAL A 558 -12.34 -37.14 -5.71
CA VAL A 558 -12.68 -37.66 -7.04
C VAL A 558 -11.45 -37.60 -7.95
N SER A 559 -10.86 -38.76 -8.25
CA SER A 559 -9.60 -38.90 -9.01
C SER A 559 -9.63 -38.36 -10.44
N ASN A 560 -10.80 -38.18 -11.02
CA ASN A 560 -10.97 -37.76 -12.42
C ASN A 560 -10.85 -36.24 -12.63
N GLY A 561 -10.58 -35.48 -11.56
CA GLY A 561 -10.26 -34.06 -11.62
C GLY A 561 -11.46 -33.11 -11.63
N CYS A 562 -11.17 -31.80 -11.58
CA CYS A 562 -12.17 -30.74 -11.64
C CYS A 562 -12.36 -30.24 -13.08
N LEU A 563 -13.59 -29.87 -13.44
CA LEU A 563 -13.89 -29.33 -14.78
C LEU A 563 -13.09 -28.04 -15.07
N ALA A 564 -12.83 -27.21 -14.06
CA ALA A 564 -11.98 -26.02 -14.16
C ALA A 564 -10.56 -26.34 -14.67
N THR A 565 -9.98 -27.47 -14.27
CA THR A 565 -8.65 -27.91 -14.73
C THR A 565 -8.61 -28.23 -16.23
N SER A 566 -9.78 -28.51 -16.84
CA SER A 566 -9.92 -28.67 -18.30
C SER A 566 -10.21 -27.36 -19.04
N ILE A 567 -10.70 -26.33 -18.34
CA ILE A 567 -11.02 -25.01 -18.90
C ILE A 567 -9.76 -24.13 -19.01
N HIS A 568 -8.82 -24.24 -18.06
CA HIS A 568 -7.68 -23.31 -17.94
C HIS A 568 -6.33 -23.82 -18.48
N LYS A 569 -6.27 -24.98 -19.16
CA LYS A 569 -4.98 -25.57 -19.58
C LYS A 569 -4.51 -25.09 -20.97
N LYS A 570 -3.65 -24.05 -20.99
CA LYS A 570 -2.91 -23.54 -22.18
C LYS A 570 -2.12 -24.69 -22.86
N GLN A 571 -1.93 -24.64 -24.19
CA GLN A 571 -1.51 -25.78 -25.01
C GLN A 571 -0.17 -25.59 -25.74
N SER A 572 0.91 -26.22 -25.24
CA SER A 572 2.18 -26.49 -25.94
C SER A 572 2.95 -27.63 -25.22
N SER A 573 3.64 -28.55 -25.89
CA SER A 573 3.63 -28.93 -27.32
C SER A 573 3.95 -30.43 -27.51
N SER A 574 3.46 -31.01 -28.61
CA SER A 574 3.95 -32.26 -29.25
C SER A 574 4.10 -33.55 -28.41
N SER A 575 3.00 -34.06 -27.83
CA SER A 575 2.58 -35.48 -27.97
C SER A 575 1.16 -35.70 -27.42
N SER A 576 0.51 -36.80 -27.81
CA SER A 576 -0.87 -37.14 -27.42
C SER A 576 -1.00 -37.39 -25.91
N SER A 577 -2.13 -37.08 -25.24
CA SER A 577 -3.50 -36.90 -25.77
C SER A 577 -4.26 -35.73 -25.14
N GLN A 578 -5.06 -35.03 -25.96
CA GLN A 578 -5.99 -33.99 -25.51
C GLN A 578 -7.32 -34.65 -25.10
N ILE A 579 -7.77 -34.50 -23.85
CA ILE A 579 -8.99 -35.14 -23.33
C ILE A 579 -10.22 -34.40 -23.85
N HIS A 580 -10.66 -34.77 -25.05
CA HIS A 580 -11.83 -34.18 -25.69
C HIS A 580 -13.13 -34.83 -25.15
N LEU A 581 -13.77 -34.18 -24.18
CA LEU A 581 -15.08 -34.58 -23.66
C LEU A 581 -16.09 -34.67 -24.82
N SER A 582 -16.70 -35.83 -25.04
CA SER A 582 -17.68 -36.01 -26.12
C SER A 582 -18.93 -35.14 -25.89
N PHE A 583 -19.72 -34.88 -26.94
CA PHE A 583 -20.99 -34.17 -26.80
C PHE A 583 -21.92 -34.87 -25.79
N GLU A 584 -21.94 -36.20 -25.78
CA GLU A 584 -22.72 -37.01 -24.84
C GLU A 584 -22.23 -36.82 -23.39
N VAL A 585 -20.92 -36.73 -23.14
CA VAL A 585 -20.37 -36.44 -21.80
C VAL A 585 -20.72 -35.02 -21.37
N ARG A 586 -20.62 -34.02 -22.26
CA ARG A 586 -21.04 -32.64 -21.97
C ARG A 586 -22.53 -32.55 -21.66
N LEU A 587 -23.37 -33.27 -22.41
CA LEU A 587 -24.81 -33.36 -22.19
C LEU A 587 -25.13 -34.05 -20.86
N LYS A 588 -24.44 -35.15 -20.51
CA LYS A 588 -24.58 -35.83 -19.21
C LYS A 588 -24.18 -34.93 -18.04
N ILE A 589 -23.12 -34.12 -18.18
CA ILE A 589 -22.73 -33.10 -17.19
C ILE A 589 -23.82 -32.03 -17.04
N ALA A 590 -24.32 -31.49 -18.16
CA ALA A 590 -25.38 -30.48 -18.14
C ALA A 590 -26.69 -31.02 -17.52
N MET A 591 -27.09 -32.26 -17.87
CA MET A 591 -28.24 -32.94 -17.28
C MET A 591 -28.04 -33.22 -15.78
N ALA A 592 -26.85 -33.60 -15.34
CA ALA A 592 -26.56 -33.81 -13.92
C ALA A 592 -26.67 -32.50 -13.12
N ILE A 593 -26.17 -31.39 -13.65
CA ILE A 593 -26.32 -30.05 -13.06
C ILE A 593 -27.79 -29.63 -13.02
N PHE A 594 -28.53 -29.83 -14.11
CA PHE A 594 -29.97 -29.52 -14.19
C PHE A 594 -30.78 -30.36 -13.19
N LEU A 595 -30.46 -31.64 -13.01
CA LEU A 595 -31.10 -32.53 -12.02
C LEU A 595 -30.80 -32.11 -10.57
N VAL A 596 -29.61 -31.57 -10.28
CA VAL A 596 -29.26 -31.04 -8.94
C VAL A 596 -29.96 -29.71 -8.66
N LEU A 597 -30.27 -28.91 -9.68
CA LEU A 597 -30.91 -27.59 -9.56
C LEU A 597 -32.45 -27.61 -9.77
N SER A 598 -33.06 -28.76 -10.09
CA SER A 598 -34.50 -28.88 -10.34
C SER A 598 -35.28 -29.27 -9.08
N PRO A 599 -36.05 -28.36 -8.45
CA PRO A 599 -36.77 -28.65 -7.21
C PRO A 599 -37.97 -29.59 -7.47
N THR A 600 -37.74 -30.90 -7.34
CA THR A 600 -38.74 -31.94 -7.64
C THR A 600 -38.89 -32.99 -6.53
N SER A 601 -39.28 -32.54 -5.32
CA SER A 601 -40.50 -33.06 -4.67
C SER A 601 -40.76 -32.43 -3.28
N VAL A 602 -42.06 -32.35 -2.94
CA VAL A 602 -42.65 -32.00 -1.63
C VAL A 602 -42.59 -30.53 -1.15
N ALA A 603 -43.78 -29.90 -1.12
CA ALA A 603 -44.22 -28.82 -0.22
C ALA A 603 -43.68 -27.36 -0.34
N GLN A 604 -44.08 -26.68 -1.44
CA GLN A 604 -44.86 -25.41 -1.48
C GLN A 604 -44.43 -24.12 -0.68
N PRO A 605 -44.96 -22.92 -1.01
CA PRO A 605 -44.06 -21.79 -1.32
C PRO A 605 -44.16 -20.57 -0.40
N VAL A 606 -43.14 -19.70 -0.50
CA VAL A 606 -43.21 -18.28 -0.13
C VAL A 606 -42.85 -17.43 -1.34
N VAL A 607 -43.72 -16.47 -1.69
CA VAL A 607 -43.51 -15.50 -2.77
C VAL A 607 -43.00 -14.20 -2.18
N PHE A 608 -41.83 -13.73 -2.61
CA PHE A 608 -41.37 -12.38 -2.29
C PHE A 608 -41.91 -11.38 -3.30
N SER A 609 -42.87 -10.56 -2.86
CA SER A 609 -43.36 -9.38 -3.58
C SER A 609 -42.75 -8.13 -2.96
N PHE A 610 -42.03 -7.33 -3.75
CA PHE A 610 -41.67 -5.98 -3.36
C PHE A 610 -42.82 -5.02 -3.67
N ARG A 611 -43.28 -4.28 -2.67
CA ARG A 611 -44.23 -3.16 -2.82
C ARG A 611 -43.72 -1.96 -2.05
N ARG A 612 -43.61 -0.80 -2.72
CA ARG A 612 -43.41 0.50 -2.06
C ARG A 612 -44.72 0.97 -1.44
N GLU A 613 -44.62 1.70 -0.34
CA GLU A 613 -45.58 2.78 -0.02
C GLU A 613 -44.95 4.14 -0.34
N MET A 614 -45.78 5.19 -0.35
CA MET A 614 -45.44 6.53 -0.83
C MET A 614 -45.48 7.57 0.28
N ALA A 615 -44.62 8.59 0.17
CA ALA A 615 -44.93 9.94 0.61
C ALA A 615 -44.42 10.93 -0.46
N THR A 616 -45.13 12.03 -0.66
CA THR A 616 -44.90 13.00 -1.76
C THR A 616 -44.63 14.40 -1.23
N SER A 617 -43.69 15.12 -1.84
CA SER A 617 -43.60 16.58 -1.76
C SER A 617 -43.94 17.22 -3.12
N ALA A 618 -44.45 18.45 -3.10
CA ALA A 618 -44.89 19.17 -4.30
C ALA A 618 -44.00 20.39 -4.57
N SER A 619 -43.75 20.67 -5.84
CA SER A 619 -43.02 21.85 -6.32
C SER A 619 -43.95 23.05 -6.56
N PHE A 620 -43.39 24.25 -6.73
CA PHE A 620 -43.73 25.33 -7.70
C PHE A 620 -42.99 26.64 -7.30
N THR A 621 -42.59 27.62 -8.14
CA THR A 621 -42.25 27.72 -9.59
C THR A 621 -41.72 29.13 -9.92
N LEU A 622 -40.68 29.26 -10.76
CA LEU A 622 -40.31 30.45 -11.59
C LEU A 622 -39.99 31.80 -10.84
N ARG A 623 -39.37 32.85 -11.42
CA ARG A 623 -39.21 33.31 -12.84
C ARG A 623 -37.93 34.19 -13.03
N ARG A 624 -37.42 34.35 -14.28
CA ARG A 624 -36.40 35.35 -14.72
C ARG A 624 -37.03 36.44 -15.61
N PRO A 625 -36.40 37.63 -15.80
CA PRO A 625 -35.51 37.96 -16.95
C PRO A 625 -34.13 38.54 -16.49
N ALA A 626 -32.99 38.59 -17.21
CA ALA A 626 -32.63 38.99 -18.61
C ALA A 626 -32.56 40.54 -18.79
N LEU A 627 -31.61 41.20 -19.50
CA LEU A 627 -30.84 40.88 -20.74
C LEU A 627 -29.39 41.50 -20.77
N GLU A 628 -28.47 40.89 -21.58
CA GLU A 628 -27.44 41.45 -22.53
C GLU A 628 -26.56 42.72 -22.22
N ASN A 629 -25.39 43.05 -22.83
CA ASN A 629 -24.51 42.65 -23.98
C ASN A 629 -23.09 43.26 -23.70
N SER A 630 -21.96 43.16 -24.43
CA SER A 630 -21.26 42.17 -25.29
C SER A 630 -19.97 42.84 -25.87
N VAL A 631 -18.79 42.17 -25.84
CA VAL A 631 -17.72 42.19 -26.90
C VAL A 631 -16.63 43.33 -27.04
N LEU A 632 -15.38 42.90 -27.34
CA LEU A 632 -14.18 43.53 -28.02
C LEU A 632 -13.03 44.34 -27.32
N SER A 633 -11.83 43.69 -27.28
CA SER A 633 -10.45 44.11 -27.73
C SER A 633 -9.59 45.29 -27.18
N SER A 634 -8.40 44.90 -26.67
CA SER A 634 -7.00 45.30 -27.09
C SER A 634 -6.22 46.55 -26.58
N LEU A 635 -4.96 46.26 -26.18
CA LEU A 635 -3.66 46.96 -26.39
C LEU A 635 -3.24 48.29 -25.67
N SER A 636 -2.22 48.13 -24.80
CA SER A 636 -0.91 48.84 -24.77
C SER A 636 -0.69 50.26 -24.15
N SER A 637 -0.07 50.25 -22.95
CA SER A 637 1.12 51.06 -22.53
C SER A 637 1.14 52.61 -22.51
N LYS A 638 1.40 53.22 -21.33
CA LYS A 638 2.63 54.03 -20.99
C LYS A 638 2.55 54.80 -19.63
N ILE A 639 3.47 54.49 -18.71
CA ILE A 639 4.51 55.35 -18.04
C ILE A 639 4.29 56.90 -18.06
N PRO A 640 4.59 57.71 -17.00
CA PRO A 640 5.60 57.51 -15.93
C PRO A 640 5.19 57.83 -14.45
N VAL A 641 6.14 57.59 -13.53
CA VAL A 641 6.19 58.07 -12.12
C VAL A 641 6.96 59.41 -12.02
N PRO A 642 6.88 60.15 -10.90
CA PRO A 642 8.14 60.57 -10.27
C PRO A 642 8.17 60.42 -8.73
N SER A 643 9.38 60.23 -8.19
CA SER A 643 9.67 60.07 -6.75
C SER A 643 10.62 61.16 -6.24
N ALA A 644 10.44 61.67 -5.02
CA ALA A 644 11.37 62.60 -4.37
C ALA A 644 11.53 62.34 -2.87
N PHE A 645 12.76 62.51 -2.36
CA PHE A 645 13.20 62.22 -0.99
C PHE A 645 12.93 63.36 0.01
N SER A 646 12.77 63.02 1.31
CA SER A 646 13.56 63.51 2.47
C SER A 646 12.87 63.09 3.80
N VAL A 647 13.46 62.34 4.74
CA VAL A 647 14.66 62.54 5.58
C VAL A 647 14.40 63.32 6.89
N ASP A 648 13.86 62.58 7.87
CA ASP A 648 14.47 62.27 9.20
C ASP A 648 14.38 63.22 10.44
N LEU A 649 14.51 62.58 11.63
CA LEU A 649 14.88 63.07 12.98
C LEU A 649 13.96 64.03 13.79
N ARG A 650 13.28 63.50 14.84
CA ARG A 650 13.63 63.72 16.29
C ARG A 650 12.66 63.14 17.36
N ARG A 651 13.12 62.09 18.05
CA ARG A 651 13.37 61.98 19.53
C ARG A 651 12.26 62.31 20.59
N ARG A 652 11.88 61.27 21.37
CA ARG A 652 11.36 61.26 22.79
C ARG A 652 9.95 61.87 23.07
N SER A 653 9.15 61.44 24.07
CA SER A 653 9.28 60.33 25.05
C SER A 653 7.97 60.01 25.82
N VAL A 654 7.76 58.73 26.15
CA VAL A 654 7.04 58.17 27.35
C VAL A 654 5.55 58.56 27.58
N GLY A 655 4.67 57.56 27.68
CA GLY A 655 3.31 57.75 28.24
C GLY A 655 2.36 56.54 28.15
N ALA A 656 2.51 55.56 29.06
CA ALA A 656 1.58 54.50 29.49
C ALA A 656 0.77 53.66 28.45
N PRO A 657 0.63 52.33 28.63
CA PRO A 657 -0.12 51.48 27.69
C PRO A 657 -1.64 51.65 27.83
N ARG A 658 -2.34 51.81 26.70
CA ARG A 658 -3.76 51.46 26.58
C ARG A 658 -3.89 50.15 25.80
N PHE A 659 -4.55 49.17 26.41
CA PHE A 659 -4.95 47.95 25.72
C PHE A 659 -5.88 48.30 24.55
N VAL A 660 -5.45 47.96 23.33
CA VAL A 660 -6.34 47.86 22.16
C VAL A 660 -6.52 46.38 21.90
N VAL A 661 -7.73 45.86 22.13
CA VAL A 661 -8.08 44.47 21.83
C VAL A 661 -8.21 44.35 20.32
N LEU A 662 -7.21 43.77 19.67
CA LEU A 662 -7.17 43.56 18.24
C LEU A 662 -7.75 42.18 17.90
N VAL A 663 -9.06 42.12 17.70
CA VAL A 663 -9.72 40.95 17.08
C VAL A 663 -9.36 40.92 15.59
N SER A 664 -9.22 39.72 15.04
CA SER A 664 -8.58 39.43 13.75
C SER A 664 -9.31 39.97 12.52
N ALA A 665 -8.57 40.62 11.62
CA ALA A 665 -8.72 40.48 10.16
C ALA A 665 -7.49 41.03 9.41
N SER A 666 -6.69 40.17 8.78
CA SER A 666 -5.65 40.58 7.80
C SER A 666 -5.31 39.45 6.81
N MET A 667 -6.32 38.95 6.08
CA MET A 667 -6.17 37.87 5.08
C MET A 667 -5.63 38.36 3.73
N ASP A 668 -4.59 39.19 3.73
CA ASP A 668 -4.06 39.83 2.51
C ASP A 668 -2.51 40.00 2.50
N ALA A 669 -1.81 39.30 3.40
CA ALA A 669 -0.35 39.23 3.42
C ALA A 669 0.13 37.80 3.14
N LYS A 670 0.95 37.61 2.10
CA LYS A 670 1.65 36.33 1.86
C LYS A 670 2.50 35.95 3.09
N PRO A 671 2.45 34.70 3.59
CA PRO A 671 3.32 34.23 4.67
C PRO A 671 4.80 34.42 4.32
N THR A 672 5.66 34.61 5.32
CA THR A 672 7.12 34.69 5.12
C THR A 672 7.78 33.35 5.45
N VAL A 673 8.54 32.79 4.50
CA VAL A 673 9.28 31.53 4.63
C VAL A 673 10.78 31.80 4.57
N LEU A 674 11.51 31.49 5.65
CA LEU A 674 12.97 31.56 5.69
C LEU A 674 13.57 30.24 5.21
N VAL A 675 14.38 30.25 4.15
CA VAL A 675 15.17 29.10 3.68
C VAL A 675 16.61 29.31 4.13
N ALA A 676 17.01 28.60 5.20
CA ALA A 676 18.29 28.80 5.88
C ALA A 676 19.46 28.00 5.27
N GLU A 677 19.16 27.00 4.44
CA GLU A 677 20.12 26.11 3.78
C GLU A 677 19.68 25.84 2.33
N LYS A 678 20.62 25.54 1.42
CA LYS A 678 20.32 25.46 -0.02
C LYS A 678 19.30 24.36 -0.37
N LEU A 679 18.15 24.77 -0.87
CA LEU A 679 17.07 23.93 -1.42
C LEU A 679 17.18 23.83 -2.95
N GLY A 680 16.50 22.85 -3.57
CA GLY A 680 16.38 22.72 -5.02
C GLY A 680 15.40 23.73 -5.63
N GLU A 681 15.62 24.11 -6.90
CA GLU A 681 14.90 25.21 -7.54
C GLU A 681 13.38 24.95 -7.67
N ALA A 682 12.96 23.74 -8.04
CA ALA A 682 11.55 23.35 -8.11
C ALA A 682 10.79 23.57 -6.77
N GLY A 683 11.42 23.26 -5.64
CA GLY A 683 10.86 23.53 -4.32
C GLY A 683 10.83 25.02 -3.96
N LEU A 684 11.84 25.78 -4.38
CA LEU A 684 11.87 27.23 -4.19
C LEU A 684 10.81 27.95 -5.01
N ASP A 685 10.48 27.49 -6.22
CA ASP A 685 9.45 28.10 -7.07
C ASP A 685 8.05 27.84 -6.52
N LEU A 686 7.75 26.60 -6.10
CA LEU A 686 6.50 26.24 -5.39
C LEU A 686 6.28 27.12 -4.14
N LEU A 687 7.35 27.40 -3.40
CA LEU A 687 7.29 28.32 -2.24
C LEU A 687 7.05 29.78 -2.63
N LYS A 688 7.61 30.30 -3.74
CA LYS A 688 7.41 31.69 -4.21
C LYS A 688 5.99 31.96 -4.65
N ASP A 689 5.33 30.98 -5.28
CA ASP A 689 3.94 31.09 -5.71
C ASP A 689 3.00 31.34 -4.53
N PHE A 690 3.22 30.66 -3.41
CA PHE A 690 2.41 30.81 -2.19
C PHE A 690 2.88 31.92 -1.25
N ALA A 691 4.20 32.09 -1.06
CA ALA A 691 4.80 32.82 0.06
C ALA A 691 5.90 33.81 -0.34
N ASN A 692 6.28 34.69 0.59
CA ASN A 692 7.46 35.54 0.50
C ASN A 692 8.67 34.74 0.98
N VAL A 693 9.56 34.34 0.07
CA VAL A 693 10.70 33.46 0.39
C VAL A 693 11.99 34.26 0.62
N ASP A 694 12.52 34.23 1.84
CA ASP A 694 13.85 34.76 2.19
C ASP A 694 14.87 33.62 2.11
N CYS A 695 15.75 33.64 1.11
CA CYS A 695 16.86 32.69 1.00
C CYS A 695 18.12 33.27 1.64
N SER A 696 18.41 32.88 2.88
CA SER A 696 19.50 33.44 3.69
C SER A 696 20.33 32.36 4.35
N TYR A 697 21.50 32.09 3.78
CA TYR A 697 22.35 30.95 4.13
C TYR A 697 23.46 31.30 5.12
N ASN A 698 23.94 30.31 5.88
CA ASN A 698 25.06 30.41 6.82
C ASN A 698 24.86 31.43 7.97
N LEU A 699 23.61 31.66 8.38
CA LEU A 699 23.27 32.53 9.52
C LEU A 699 23.90 32.00 10.81
N SER A 700 24.47 32.89 11.62
CA SER A 700 24.80 32.59 13.02
C SER A 700 23.52 32.40 13.85
N PRO A 701 23.58 31.78 15.05
CA PRO A 701 22.40 31.62 15.91
C PRO A 701 21.73 32.95 16.27
N GLU A 702 22.52 34.01 16.47
CA GLU A 702 22.05 35.36 16.81
C GLU A 702 21.28 36.01 15.63
N GLU A 703 21.80 35.87 14.40
CA GLU A 703 21.12 36.34 13.18
C GLU A 703 19.87 35.53 12.86
N LEU A 704 19.91 34.21 13.10
CA LEU A 704 18.78 33.30 12.94
C LEU A 704 17.62 33.68 13.87
N CYS A 705 17.90 33.85 15.17
CA CYS A 705 16.94 34.31 16.17
C CYS A 705 16.43 35.73 15.86
N THR A 706 17.27 36.61 15.29
CA THR A 706 16.82 37.92 14.83
C THR A 706 15.82 37.80 13.67
N LYS A 707 16.12 36.99 12.65
CA LYS A 707 15.25 36.81 11.47
C LYS A 707 13.95 36.07 11.76
N ILE A 708 13.98 35.05 12.62
CA ILE A 708 12.81 34.17 12.84
C ILE A 708 11.60 34.93 13.42
N SER A 709 11.84 36.02 14.15
CA SER A 709 10.79 36.95 14.65
C SER A 709 9.89 37.54 13.55
N LEU A 710 10.36 37.54 12.29
CA LEU A 710 9.65 38.06 11.12
C LEU A 710 9.09 36.98 10.20
N CYS A 711 9.22 35.69 10.56
CA CYS A 711 8.93 34.56 9.68
C CYS A 711 7.75 33.71 10.22
N ASP A 712 6.95 33.19 9.30
CA ASP A 712 5.82 32.30 9.59
C ASP A 712 6.19 30.82 9.42
N ALA A 713 7.22 30.52 8.62
CA ALA A 713 7.87 29.21 8.56
C ALA A 713 9.39 29.31 8.33
N ILE A 714 10.12 28.24 8.65
CA ILE A 714 11.54 28.06 8.31
C ILE A 714 11.76 26.70 7.63
N ILE A 715 12.65 26.66 6.64
CA ILE A 715 13.14 25.43 6.01
C ILE A 715 14.64 25.27 6.27
N VAL A 716 15.02 24.11 6.81
CA VAL A 716 16.38 23.72 7.20
C VAL A 716 16.74 22.34 6.62
N ARG A 717 18.03 22.00 6.61
CA ARG A 717 18.52 20.66 6.24
C ARG A 717 19.23 20.03 7.43
N SER A 718 20.55 20.06 7.49
CA SER A 718 21.34 19.40 8.56
C SER A 718 22.31 20.35 9.27
N GLY A 719 22.71 21.46 8.65
CA GLY A 719 23.63 22.43 9.25
C GLY A 719 22.95 23.37 10.24
N THR A 720 21.75 23.86 9.93
CA THR A 720 21.03 24.79 10.81
C THR A 720 20.37 24.03 11.97
N LYS A 721 20.72 24.41 13.20
CA LYS A 721 20.07 23.91 14.42
C LYS A 721 18.92 24.84 14.82
N VAL A 722 17.70 24.28 14.90
CA VAL A 722 16.50 24.98 15.39
C VAL A 722 16.36 24.66 16.88
N SER A 723 17.08 25.43 17.70
CA SER A 723 17.08 25.30 19.16
C SER A 723 15.83 25.93 19.79
N ARG A 724 15.61 25.66 21.08
CA ARG A 724 14.61 26.35 21.93
C ARG A 724 14.61 27.87 21.76
N GLU A 725 15.79 28.48 21.73
CA GLU A 725 15.99 29.93 21.57
C GLU A 725 15.38 30.48 20.26
N VAL A 726 15.34 29.67 19.19
CA VAL A 726 14.74 30.04 17.90
C VAL A 726 13.20 30.08 18.01
N PHE A 727 12.60 29.15 18.76
CA PHE A 727 11.15 29.17 19.03
C PHE A 727 10.77 30.32 19.96
N GLU A 728 11.53 30.55 21.02
CA GLU A 728 11.33 31.66 21.96
C GLU A 728 11.46 33.03 21.23
N SER A 729 12.49 33.19 20.39
CA SER A 729 12.72 34.40 19.58
C SER A 729 11.67 34.64 18.49
N SER A 730 10.89 33.63 18.12
CA SER A 730 9.78 33.80 17.17
C SER A 730 8.57 34.53 17.77
N GLY A 731 8.49 34.65 19.10
CA GLY A 731 7.33 35.22 19.79
C GLY A 731 6.02 34.48 19.53
N GLY A 732 6.07 33.22 19.09
CA GLY A 732 4.90 32.43 18.67
C GLY A 732 4.43 32.69 17.24
N ARG A 733 5.18 33.45 16.43
CA ARG A 733 4.87 33.65 15.00
C ARG A 733 5.21 32.44 14.13
N LEU A 734 6.25 31.69 14.48
CA LEU A 734 6.74 30.57 13.69
C LEU A 734 5.76 29.38 13.78
N LYS A 735 5.00 29.14 12.71
CA LYS A 735 3.98 28.09 12.64
C LYS A 735 4.52 26.75 12.17
N VAL A 736 5.55 26.75 11.31
CA VAL A 736 6.07 25.53 10.66
C VAL A 736 7.60 25.49 10.61
N VAL A 737 8.18 24.34 10.95
CA VAL A 737 9.58 23.98 10.65
C VAL A 737 9.58 22.86 9.60
N GLY A 738 10.03 23.17 8.38
CA GLY A 738 10.26 22.20 7.33
C GLY A 738 11.68 21.65 7.37
N ARG A 739 11.87 20.42 7.82
CA ARG A 739 13.16 19.73 7.73
C ARG A 739 13.26 19.01 6.38
N ALA A 740 14.04 19.55 5.46
CA ALA A 740 14.26 19.00 4.13
C ALA A 740 15.18 17.74 4.15
N GLY A 741 14.65 16.66 4.72
CA GLY A 741 15.15 15.29 4.65
C GLY A 741 14.50 14.38 5.71
N VAL A 742 14.95 13.12 5.85
CA VAL A 742 14.37 12.15 6.82
C VAL A 742 14.56 12.56 8.28
N GLY A 743 15.79 12.87 8.67
CA GLY A 743 16.16 13.19 10.05
C GLY A 743 15.56 14.47 10.59
N ILE A 744 15.62 14.61 11.91
CA ILE A 744 15.00 15.68 12.71
C ILE A 744 15.92 16.13 13.86
N ASP A 745 17.13 15.57 13.89
CA ASP A 745 18.07 15.54 15.00
C ASP A 745 18.67 16.95 15.27
N ASN A 746 18.44 17.90 14.35
CA ASN A 746 18.78 19.32 14.42
C ASN A 746 17.59 20.23 14.79
N VAL A 747 16.44 19.69 15.22
CA VAL A 747 15.24 20.46 15.62
C VAL A 747 14.80 20.05 17.03
N ASP A 748 14.66 21.01 17.94
CA ASP A 748 14.08 20.75 19.27
C ASP A 748 12.56 20.53 19.16
N LEU A 749 12.15 19.27 18.97
CA LEU A 749 10.73 18.89 18.92
C LEU A 749 9.96 19.28 20.19
N ALA A 750 10.60 19.30 21.36
CA ALA A 750 9.92 19.63 22.61
C ALA A 750 9.59 21.12 22.67
N ALA A 751 10.55 21.99 22.33
CA ALA A 751 10.32 23.43 22.20
C ALA A 751 9.36 23.77 21.05
N ALA A 752 9.44 23.06 19.91
CA ALA A 752 8.48 23.21 18.81
C ALA A 752 7.05 22.91 19.29
N THR A 753 6.87 21.79 20.01
CA THR A 753 5.57 21.37 20.54
C THR A 753 5.06 22.31 21.64
N GLU A 754 5.94 22.82 22.51
CA GLU A 754 5.61 23.82 23.53
C GLU A 754 5.06 25.12 22.90
N HIS A 755 5.68 25.59 21.80
CA HIS A 755 5.27 26.80 21.08
C HIS A 755 4.16 26.57 20.04
N GLY A 756 3.62 25.35 19.92
CA GLY A 756 2.58 25.02 18.93
C GLY A 756 3.06 25.02 17.47
N CYS A 757 4.37 24.92 17.24
CA CYS A 757 4.97 24.89 15.92
C CYS A 757 4.94 23.46 15.34
N LEU A 758 4.41 23.31 14.12
CA LEU A 758 4.37 22.02 13.43
C LEU A 758 5.72 21.73 12.77
N VAL A 759 6.30 20.57 13.08
CA VAL A 759 7.53 20.09 12.41
C VAL A 759 7.13 19.09 11.34
N VAL A 760 7.51 19.35 10.09
CA VAL A 760 7.30 18.46 8.94
C VAL A 760 8.63 18.04 8.33
N ASN A 761 8.71 16.84 7.75
CA ASN A 761 9.94 16.34 7.13
C ASN A 761 9.75 15.86 5.68
N ALA A 762 10.84 15.42 5.04
CA ALA A 762 10.84 14.90 3.66
C ALA A 762 11.47 13.49 3.61
N PRO A 763 10.70 12.44 3.95
CA PRO A 763 11.25 11.11 4.16
C PRO A 763 11.38 10.26 2.89
N THR A 764 10.69 10.58 1.79
CA THR A 764 10.43 9.62 0.72
C THR A 764 11.58 9.52 -0.26
N ALA A 765 11.99 10.63 -0.89
CA ALA A 765 13.04 10.59 -1.93
C ALA A 765 14.42 10.15 -1.38
N ASN A 766 14.71 10.44 -0.11
CA ASN A 766 15.91 9.95 0.58
C ASN A 766 15.95 8.44 0.82
N THR A 767 14.78 7.78 0.91
CA THR A 767 14.71 6.37 1.33
C THR A 767 15.42 5.45 0.33
N VAL A 768 15.29 5.75 -0.97
CA VAL A 768 15.90 4.99 -2.07
C VAL A 768 17.42 5.19 -2.08
N ALA A 769 17.87 6.45 -2.11
CA ALA A 769 19.30 6.81 -2.12
C ALA A 769 20.06 6.22 -0.92
N ALA A 770 19.50 6.29 0.29
CA ALA A 770 20.16 5.77 1.48
C ALA A 770 20.26 4.24 1.48
N ALA A 771 19.26 3.55 0.91
CA ALA A 771 19.30 2.10 0.74
C ALA A 771 20.31 1.66 -0.33
N GLU A 772 20.46 2.45 -1.40
CA GLU A 772 21.41 2.18 -2.48
C GLU A 772 22.85 2.46 -2.05
N HIS A 773 23.09 3.54 -1.32
CA HIS A 773 24.39 3.82 -0.70
C HIS A 773 24.78 2.77 0.34
N GLY A 774 23.82 2.28 1.15
CA GLY A 774 24.05 1.16 2.07
C GLY A 774 24.50 -0.12 1.35
N ILE A 775 23.87 -0.46 0.22
CA ILE A 775 24.25 -1.61 -0.61
C ILE A 775 25.57 -1.38 -1.35
N ALA A 776 25.86 -0.15 -1.79
CA ALA A 776 27.14 0.22 -2.41
C ALA A 776 28.30 0.07 -1.40
N LEU A 777 28.15 0.57 -0.18
CA LEU A 777 29.13 0.38 0.89
C LEU A 777 29.28 -1.08 1.31
N LEU A 778 28.18 -1.85 1.41
CA LEU A 778 28.20 -3.28 1.71
C LEU A 778 29.02 -4.06 0.67
N THR A 779 28.76 -3.82 -0.62
CA THR A 779 29.46 -4.49 -1.73
C THR A 779 30.91 -4.03 -1.89
N ALA A 780 31.19 -2.74 -1.73
CA ALA A 780 32.54 -2.18 -1.78
C ALA A 780 33.43 -2.72 -0.65
N MET A 781 32.91 -2.74 0.59
CA MET A 781 33.59 -3.31 1.76
C MET A 781 33.87 -4.80 1.56
N ALA A 782 32.85 -5.59 1.18
CA ALA A 782 33.00 -7.03 0.95
C ALA A 782 34.09 -7.39 -0.07
N ARG A 783 34.49 -6.45 -0.93
CA ARG A 783 35.48 -6.64 -2.00
C ARG A 783 36.75 -5.79 -1.84
N ASN A 784 36.90 -5.04 -0.74
CA ASN A 784 38.03 -4.14 -0.46
C ASN A 784 38.25 -3.04 -1.54
N VAL A 785 37.18 -2.56 -2.18
CA VAL A 785 37.28 -1.75 -3.41
C VAL A 785 38.07 -0.46 -3.18
N ALA A 786 37.80 0.28 -2.10
CA ALA A 786 38.47 1.54 -1.80
C ALA A 786 39.98 1.36 -1.54
N GLN A 787 40.37 0.34 -0.77
CA GLN A 787 41.76 0.04 -0.47
C GLN A 787 42.53 -0.46 -1.70
N ALA A 788 41.88 -1.26 -2.55
CA ALA A 788 42.45 -1.76 -3.79
C ALA A 788 42.65 -0.63 -4.83
N ASP A 789 41.66 0.22 -5.03
CA ASP A 789 41.71 1.41 -5.89
C ASP A 789 42.83 2.37 -5.45
N ALA A 790 42.89 2.72 -4.16
CA ALA A 790 43.95 3.55 -3.59
C ALA A 790 45.35 2.93 -3.78
N SER A 791 45.48 1.61 -3.63
CA SER A 791 46.72 0.89 -3.89
C SER A 791 47.17 1.00 -5.35
N VAL A 792 46.26 0.80 -6.31
CA VAL A 792 46.56 0.89 -7.75
C VAL A 792 46.90 2.33 -8.15
N LYS A 793 46.16 3.32 -7.64
CA LYS A 793 46.47 4.76 -7.83
C LYS A 793 47.81 5.16 -7.23
N ALA A 794 48.24 4.51 -6.15
CA ALA A 794 49.59 4.64 -5.58
C ALA A 794 50.67 3.81 -6.32
N GLY A 795 50.38 3.26 -7.50
CA GLY A 795 51.32 2.51 -8.33
C GLY A 795 51.61 1.07 -7.86
N LYS A 796 50.80 0.51 -6.94
CA LYS A 796 51.06 -0.80 -6.31
C LYS A 796 50.05 -1.85 -6.77
N TRP A 797 50.55 -2.98 -7.29
CA TRP A 797 49.73 -4.10 -7.76
C TRP A 797 49.60 -5.22 -6.70
N GLN A 798 48.71 -5.04 -5.73
CA GLN A 798 48.61 -5.91 -4.54
C GLN A 798 47.47 -6.94 -4.61
N ARG A 799 47.29 -7.62 -5.76
CA ARG A 799 46.21 -8.62 -6.00
C ARG A 799 46.01 -9.61 -4.84
N ASN A 800 47.11 -10.07 -4.23
CA ASN A 800 47.08 -11.10 -3.18
C ASN A 800 46.80 -10.55 -1.77
N LYS A 801 46.82 -9.22 -1.54
CA LYS A 801 46.40 -8.63 -0.25
C LYS A 801 44.88 -8.56 -0.16
N TYR A 802 44.22 -8.10 -1.23
CA TYR A 802 42.80 -7.71 -1.21
C TYR A 802 41.84 -8.86 -1.56
N VAL A 803 41.90 -9.95 -0.77
CA VAL A 803 40.94 -11.06 -0.89
C VAL A 803 39.59 -10.63 -0.29
N GLY A 804 38.54 -10.64 -1.11
CA GLY A 804 37.17 -10.33 -0.70
C GLY A 804 36.34 -11.56 -0.33
N VAL A 805 35.10 -11.32 0.10
CA VAL A 805 34.10 -12.34 0.43
C VAL A 805 32.91 -12.30 -0.56
N SER A 806 32.23 -13.44 -0.72
CA SER A 806 30.96 -13.51 -1.47
C SER A 806 29.77 -13.18 -0.55
N LEU A 807 28.74 -12.54 -1.10
CA LEU A 807 27.49 -12.23 -0.40
C LEU A 807 26.45 -13.36 -0.49
N VAL A 808 26.50 -14.17 -1.55
CA VAL A 808 25.51 -15.23 -1.79
C VAL A 808 25.55 -16.26 -0.67
N GLY A 809 24.40 -16.54 -0.06
CA GLY A 809 24.31 -17.44 1.09
C GLY A 809 25.00 -16.93 2.36
N LYS A 810 25.18 -15.62 2.52
CA LYS A 810 25.52 -14.96 3.80
C LYS A 810 24.26 -14.39 4.44
N THR A 811 24.28 -14.25 5.76
CA THR A 811 23.21 -13.64 6.54
C THR A 811 23.47 -12.16 6.74
N LEU A 812 22.55 -11.31 6.30
CA LEU A 812 22.48 -9.89 6.64
C LEU A 812 21.45 -9.69 7.75
N ALA A 813 21.86 -9.09 8.87
CA ALA A 813 20.95 -8.49 9.83
C ALA A 813 20.71 -7.01 9.49
N VAL A 814 19.44 -6.65 9.32
CA VAL A 814 18.97 -5.27 9.16
C VAL A 814 18.47 -4.76 10.51
N MET A 815 19.23 -3.88 11.14
CA MET A 815 18.88 -3.32 12.46
C MET A 815 18.06 -2.05 12.25
N GLY A 816 16.79 -2.07 12.62
CA GLY A 816 15.78 -1.07 12.22
C GLY A 816 15.14 -1.41 10.87
N PHE A 817 13.86 -1.76 10.87
CA PHE A 817 13.09 -2.25 9.72
C PHE A 817 12.09 -1.22 9.19
N GLY A 818 12.34 0.07 9.45
CA GLY A 818 11.63 1.19 8.85
C GLY A 818 11.84 1.32 7.33
N LYS A 819 11.48 2.48 6.75
CA LYS A 819 11.50 2.75 5.30
C LYS A 819 12.81 2.31 4.62
N VAL A 820 13.97 2.77 5.12
CA VAL A 820 15.30 2.44 4.54
C VAL A 820 15.67 0.97 4.74
N GLY A 821 15.46 0.42 5.94
CA GLY A 821 15.78 -0.98 6.26
C GLY A 821 14.99 -1.97 5.40
N THR A 822 13.70 -1.69 5.13
CA THR A 822 12.87 -2.46 4.19
C THR A 822 13.53 -2.51 2.79
N GLU A 823 13.98 -1.35 2.29
CA GLU A 823 14.56 -1.21 0.94
C GLU A 823 15.98 -1.78 0.81
N VAL A 824 16.78 -1.79 1.88
CA VAL A 824 18.05 -2.52 1.95
C VAL A 824 17.80 -4.02 1.99
N ALA A 825 16.86 -4.50 2.79
CA ALA A 825 16.51 -5.92 2.87
C ALA A 825 16.05 -6.47 1.50
N ARG A 826 15.22 -5.71 0.78
CA ARG A 826 14.76 -6.03 -0.58
C ARG A 826 15.94 -6.17 -1.56
N ARG A 827 16.89 -5.23 -1.56
CA ARG A 827 18.09 -5.27 -2.42
C ARG A 827 19.04 -6.40 -2.05
N ALA A 828 19.31 -6.61 -0.76
CA ALA A 828 20.19 -7.68 -0.28
C ALA A 828 19.68 -9.09 -0.64
N LYS A 829 18.36 -9.31 -0.63
CA LYS A 829 17.75 -10.53 -1.18
C LYS A 829 18.00 -10.71 -2.66
N GLY A 830 17.95 -9.63 -3.45
CA GLY A 830 18.34 -9.63 -4.87
C GLY A 830 19.81 -10.02 -5.11
N LEU A 831 20.69 -9.78 -4.13
CA LEU A 831 22.09 -10.22 -4.12
C LEU A 831 22.29 -11.66 -3.61
N GLY A 832 21.21 -12.41 -3.36
CA GLY A 832 21.25 -13.79 -2.88
C GLY A 832 21.65 -13.95 -1.41
N MET A 833 21.49 -12.90 -0.60
CA MET A 833 21.68 -12.97 0.85
C MET A 833 20.43 -13.55 1.54
N HIS A 834 20.64 -14.29 2.62
CA HIS A 834 19.58 -14.50 3.61
C HIS A 834 19.47 -13.23 4.46
N VAL A 835 18.25 -12.79 4.76
CA VAL A 835 18.02 -11.50 5.44
C VAL A 835 17.07 -11.67 6.60
N ILE A 836 17.56 -11.30 7.77
CA ILE A 836 16.83 -11.18 9.03
C ILE A 836 16.81 -9.70 9.44
N ALA A 837 15.88 -9.30 10.29
CA ALA A 837 15.82 -7.92 10.77
C ALA A 837 15.46 -7.86 12.26
N HIS A 838 15.96 -6.83 12.95
CA HIS A 838 15.55 -6.53 14.31
C HIS A 838 14.93 -5.13 14.38
N ASP A 839 13.65 -5.06 14.72
CA ASP A 839 12.94 -3.82 15.02
C ASP A 839 11.74 -4.14 15.95
N PRO A 840 11.70 -3.62 17.19
CA PRO A 840 10.62 -3.90 18.13
C PRO A 840 9.31 -3.15 17.81
N TYR A 841 9.31 -2.26 16.81
CA TYR A 841 8.15 -1.48 16.40
C TYR A 841 7.60 -1.89 15.01
N ALA A 842 8.26 -2.82 14.31
CA ALA A 842 7.82 -3.28 13.00
C ALA A 842 6.79 -4.42 13.11
N PRO A 843 5.65 -4.36 12.39
CA PRO A 843 4.70 -5.47 12.35
C PRO A 843 5.28 -6.66 11.58
N ALA A 844 5.22 -7.85 12.18
CA ALA A 844 5.85 -9.07 11.64
C ALA A 844 5.39 -9.43 10.23
N ASP A 845 4.13 -9.15 9.89
CA ASP A 845 3.58 -9.42 8.55
C ASP A 845 4.23 -8.59 7.45
N ARG A 846 4.65 -7.36 7.73
CA ARG A 846 5.39 -6.52 6.79
C ARG A 846 6.75 -7.12 6.46
N ALA A 847 7.42 -7.75 7.42
CA ALA A 847 8.68 -8.45 7.19
C ALA A 847 8.43 -9.76 6.42
N ARG A 848 7.46 -10.57 6.86
CA ARG A 848 7.08 -11.84 6.20
C ARG A 848 6.63 -11.64 4.76
N ALA A 849 5.97 -10.53 4.42
CA ALA A 849 5.53 -10.20 3.06
C ALA A 849 6.71 -10.09 2.05
N ILE A 850 7.87 -9.58 2.47
CA ILE A 850 9.10 -9.63 1.67
C ILE A 850 10.01 -10.82 2.05
N GLY A 851 9.50 -11.75 2.86
CA GLY A 851 10.17 -12.95 3.35
C GLY A 851 11.36 -12.69 4.26
N VAL A 852 11.39 -11.56 4.97
CA VAL A 852 12.37 -11.25 6.02
C VAL A 852 11.80 -11.76 7.35
N GLU A 853 12.67 -12.33 8.18
CA GLU A 853 12.33 -12.79 9.52
C GLU A 853 12.63 -11.71 10.55
N LEU A 854 11.67 -11.37 11.41
CA LEU A 854 11.92 -10.52 12.58
C LEU A 854 12.48 -11.37 13.72
N VAL A 855 13.64 -10.98 14.22
CA VAL A 855 14.41 -11.70 15.23
C VAL A 855 14.71 -10.83 16.45
N SER A 856 15.15 -11.45 17.54
CA SER A 856 15.62 -10.72 18.72
C SER A 856 16.96 -9.99 18.46
N PHE A 857 17.31 -9.01 19.29
CA PHE A 857 18.53 -8.21 19.09
C PHE A 857 19.80 -9.07 19.18
N ASP A 858 19.94 -9.87 20.25
CA ASP A 858 21.10 -10.75 20.45
C ASP A 858 21.21 -11.83 19.35
N GLU A 859 20.07 -12.33 18.85
CA GLU A 859 20.00 -13.27 17.74
C GLU A 859 20.45 -12.63 16.42
N ALA A 860 20.02 -11.40 16.13
CA ALA A 860 20.45 -10.67 14.94
C ALA A 860 21.98 -10.50 14.91
N ILE A 861 22.58 -10.03 16.00
CA ILE A 861 24.04 -9.81 16.07
C ILE A 861 24.84 -11.13 16.17
N GLY A 862 24.27 -12.17 16.80
CA GLY A 862 24.91 -13.48 16.93
C GLY A 862 24.84 -14.37 15.67
N THR A 863 23.87 -14.13 14.78
CA THR A 863 23.70 -14.90 13.53
C THR A 863 24.16 -14.17 12.28
N ALA A 864 24.31 -12.84 12.31
CA ALA A 864 24.78 -12.04 11.18
C ALA A 864 26.21 -12.36 10.72
N ASP A 865 26.39 -12.52 9.41
CA ASP A 865 27.71 -12.41 8.76
C ASP A 865 27.98 -10.95 8.32
N PHE A 866 26.90 -10.20 8.04
CA PHE A 866 26.86 -8.76 7.78
C PHE A 866 25.78 -8.10 8.64
N ILE A 867 26.02 -6.89 9.13
CA ILE A 867 25.04 -6.06 9.87
C ILE A 867 24.92 -4.71 9.14
N SER A 868 23.69 -4.24 8.91
CA SER A 868 23.43 -2.90 8.38
C SER A 868 22.50 -2.12 9.30
N LEU A 869 22.92 -0.93 9.71
CA LEU A 869 22.19 -0.10 10.68
C LEU A 869 21.28 0.92 9.99
N HIS A 870 20.01 0.91 10.40
CA HIS A 870 18.91 1.76 9.90
C HIS A 870 18.00 2.29 11.04
N MET A 871 18.52 2.28 12.27
CA MET A 871 17.84 2.79 13.47
C MET A 871 17.98 4.32 13.61
N PRO A 872 16.98 5.02 14.21
CA PRO A 872 17.14 6.40 14.64
C PRO A 872 18.10 6.51 15.83
N LEU A 873 18.67 7.69 16.05
CA LEU A 873 19.45 7.99 17.26
C LEU A 873 18.51 8.44 18.39
N THR A 874 18.55 7.73 19.51
CA THR A 874 17.70 7.95 20.70
C THR A 874 18.50 7.57 21.95
N PRO A 875 18.05 7.91 23.17
CA PRO A 875 18.67 7.42 24.40
C PRO A 875 18.75 5.89 24.52
N ALA A 876 17.87 5.14 23.85
CA ALA A 876 17.85 3.68 23.85
C ALA A 876 18.70 3.04 22.74
N THR A 877 19.11 3.80 21.72
CA THR A 877 19.86 3.33 20.56
C THR A 877 21.26 3.94 20.42
N SER A 878 21.55 5.00 21.19
CA SER A 878 22.89 5.54 21.37
C SER A 878 23.83 4.48 21.94
N LYS A 879 24.98 4.28 21.27
CA LYS A 879 26.02 3.31 21.62
C LYS A 879 25.51 1.88 21.83
N ILE A 880 24.47 1.49 21.09
CA ILE A 880 23.91 0.12 21.18
C ILE A 880 24.90 -0.94 20.64
N LEU A 881 25.77 -0.57 19.69
CA LEU A 881 26.96 -1.38 19.37
C LEU A 881 28.15 -0.88 20.20
N ASN A 882 28.49 -1.64 21.24
CA ASN A 882 29.52 -1.39 22.24
C ASN A 882 30.28 -2.70 22.54
N ASP A 883 31.29 -2.67 23.42
CA ASP A 883 32.16 -3.83 23.69
C ASP A 883 31.41 -5.12 24.09
N GLU A 884 30.32 -5.02 24.85
CA GLU A 884 29.51 -6.20 25.25
C GLU A 884 28.83 -6.81 24.02
N ASN A 885 28.20 -5.99 23.19
CA ASN A 885 27.47 -6.46 22.01
C ASN A 885 28.43 -6.89 20.88
N PHE A 886 29.61 -6.28 20.75
CA PHE A 886 30.66 -6.80 19.87
C PHE A 886 31.15 -8.18 20.33
N ALA A 887 31.28 -8.44 21.64
CA ALA A 887 31.69 -9.75 22.15
C ALA A 887 30.68 -10.89 21.86
N LYS A 888 29.41 -10.56 21.57
CA LYS A 888 28.36 -11.51 21.17
C LYS A 888 28.36 -11.83 19.66
N MET A 889 29.03 -11.03 18.83
CA MET A 889 29.00 -11.17 17.37
C MET A 889 29.85 -12.34 16.85
N LYS A 890 29.50 -12.85 15.66
CA LYS A 890 30.38 -13.75 14.91
C LYS A 890 31.74 -13.11 14.65
N LYS A 891 32.82 -13.82 14.98
CA LYS A 891 34.17 -13.39 14.61
C LYS A 891 34.31 -13.33 13.07
N GLY A 892 34.65 -12.15 12.57
CA GLY A 892 34.75 -11.85 11.13
C GLY A 892 33.52 -11.14 10.54
N VAL A 893 32.56 -10.70 11.37
CA VAL A 893 31.38 -9.92 10.94
C VAL A 893 31.77 -8.61 10.24
N ARG A 894 30.90 -8.12 9.36
CA ARG A 894 31.07 -6.84 8.65
C ARG A 894 29.91 -5.90 8.93
N ILE A 895 30.19 -4.61 9.15
CA ILE A 895 29.20 -3.66 9.64
C ILE A 895 29.07 -2.47 8.68
N VAL A 896 27.84 -2.08 8.35
CA VAL A 896 27.52 -0.88 7.57
C VAL A 896 26.67 0.07 8.41
N ASN A 897 27.02 1.35 8.42
CA ASN A 897 26.18 2.40 8.99
C ASN A 897 26.00 3.55 8.00
N VAL A 898 24.77 3.71 7.52
CA VAL A 898 24.29 4.81 6.66
C VAL A 898 23.09 5.53 7.28
N ALA A 899 22.93 5.42 8.60
CA ALA A 899 21.76 5.90 9.31
C ALA A 899 22.06 7.07 10.25
N ARG A 900 22.82 6.83 11.33
CA ARG A 900 23.22 7.86 12.30
C ARG A 900 24.56 7.54 12.95
N GLY A 901 25.38 8.58 13.13
CA GLY A 901 26.48 8.56 14.08
C GLY A 901 26.00 8.31 15.52
N GLY A 902 26.91 7.97 16.42
CA GLY A 902 26.59 7.72 17.83
C GLY A 902 25.76 6.47 18.14
N VAL A 903 25.19 5.77 17.14
CA VAL A 903 24.54 4.44 17.33
C VAL A 903 25.58 3.35 17.60
N ILE A 904 26.79 3.53 17.07
CA ILE A 904 27.98 2.74 17.39
C ILE A 904 28.85 3.54 18.36
N ASP A 905 29.40 2.88 19.40
CA ASP A 905 30.56 3.42 20.12
C ASP A 905 31.82 3.26 19.25
N GLU A 906 32.29 4.37 18.69
CA GLU A 906 33.39 4.38 17.71
C GLU A 906 34.71 3.84 18.28
N GLU A 907 35.01 4.08 19.57
CA GLU A 907 36.21 3.54 20.21
C GLU A 907 36.08 2.03 20.49
N ALA A 908 34.88 1.54 20.81
CA ALA A 908 34.60 0.10 20.90
C ALA A 908 34.70 -0.59 19.52
N LEU A 909 34.27 0.08 18.44
CA LEU A 909 34.43 -0.43 17.08
C LEU A 909 35.91 -0.56 16.69
N VAL A 910 36.75 0.42 17.04
CA VAL A 910 38.22 0.31 16.84
C VAL A 910 38.78 -0.90 17.59
N ARG A 911 38.43 -1.08 18.89
CA ARG A 911 38.84 -2.27 19.65
C ARG A 911 38.36 -3.59 19.04
N ALA A 912 37.14 -3.64 18.52
CA ALA A 912 36.56 -4.82 17.90
C ALA A 912 37.19 -5.15 16.52
N LEU A 913 37.67 -4.13 15.80
CA LEU A 913 38.47 -4.27 14.58
C LEU A 913 39.89 -4.78 14.89
N ASP A 914 40.57 -4.18 15.88
CA ASP A 914 41.91 -4.59 16.33
C ASP A 914 41.92 -6.05 16.83
N ALA A 915 40.88 -6.47 17.54
CA ALA A 915 40.68 -7.86 18.00
C ALA A 915 40.29 -8.84 16.87
N GLY A 916 40.00 -8.33 15.67
CA GLY A 916 39.49 -9.09 14.53
C GLY A 916 38.12 -9.73 14.77
N ILE A 917 37.32 -9.18 15.69
CA ILE A 917 35.92 -9.57 15.92
C ILE A 917 35.08 -9.02 14.76
N VAL A 918 35.17 -7.72 14.53
CA VAL A 918 34.72 -7.09 13.28
C VAL A 918 35.85 -7.23 12.27
N ALA A 919 35.58 -7.79 11.09
CA ALA A 919 36.57 -7.87 10.03
C ALA A 919 36.78 -6.51 9.36
N GLN A 920 35.68 -5.82 9.05
CA GLN A 920 35.65 -4.56 8.31
C GLN A 920 34.39 -3.76 8.67
N ALA A 921 34.47 -2.43 8.54
CA ALA A 921 33.32 -1.54 8.70
C ALA A 921 33.21 -0.56 7.53
N ALA A 922 31.99 -0.14 7.18
CA ALA A 922 31.72 0.91 6.21
C ALA A 922 30.78 1.95 6.81
N LEU A 923 31.26 3.20 6.91
CA LEU A 923 30.62 4.26 7.70
C LEU A 923 30.42 5.51 6.84
N ASP A 924 29.17 5.95 6.70
CA ASP A 924 28.82 7.21 6.04
C ASP A 924 28.60 8.35 7.05
N VAL A 925 28.47 8.02 8.34
CA VAL A 925 27.97 8.90 9.39
C VAL A 925 28.77 8.71 10.69
N PHE A 926 28.98 9.80 11.43
CA PHE A 926 29.91 9.89 12.57
C PHE A 926 29.29 10.63 13.75
N THR A 927 29.79 10.39 14.96
CA THR A 927 29.30 11.04 16.19
C THR A 927 29.60 12.54 16.20
N GLU A 928 30.68 12.95 15.53
CA GLU A 928 31.01 14.34 15.20
C GLU A 928 31.24 14.44 13.68
N GLU A 929 30.59 15.40 13.02
CA GLU A 929 30.69 15.61 11.57
C GLU A 929 31.02 17.08 11.26
N PRO A 930 32.15 17.38 10.57
CA PRO A 930 33.18 16.46 10.10
C PRO A 930 34.00 15.84 11.26
N PRO A 931 34.42 14.56 11.16
CA PRO A 931 35.15 13.88 12.24
C PRO A 931 36.57 14.46 12.45
N PRO A 932 37.13 14.36 13.68
CA PRO A 932 38.49 14.81 13.99
C PRO A 932 39.56 14.20 13.07
N LYS A 933 40.53 15.00 12.63
CA LYS A 933 41.56 14.61 11.65
C LYS A 933 42.45 13.45 12.12
N ASP A 934 42.60 13.32 13.43
CA ASP A 934 43.38 12.32 14.15
C ASP A 934 42.52 11.13 14.67
N SER A 935 41.23 11.08 14.33
CA SER A 935 40.37 9.94 14.66
C SER A 935 40.93 8.64 14.09
N LYS A 936 41.17 7.67 14.97
CA LYS A 936 41.74 6.36 14.60
C LYS A 936 40.81 5.59 13.65
N LEU A 937 39.51 5.75 13.80
CA LEU A 937 38.49 5.00 13.06
C LEU A 937 38.52 5.32 11.56
N ILE A 938 38.63 6.61 11.19
CA ILE A 938 38.74 7.03 9.78
C ILE A 938 40.11 6.73 9.17
N GLN A 939 41.14 6.46 9.98
CA GLN A 939 42.50 6.09 9.54
C GLN A 939 42.74 4.57 9.49
N HIS A 940 41.85 3.76 10.04
CA HIS A 940 42.04 2.31 10.18
C HIS A 940 41.84 1.54 8.86
N GLU A 941 42.80 0.70 8.44
CA GLU A 941 42.83 0.16 7.06
C GLU A 941 41.63 -0.70 6.65
N ASN A 942 40.98 -1.36 7.62
CA ASN A 942 39.79 -2.20 7.37
C ASN A 942 38.47 -1.40 7.43
N VAL A 943 38.52 -0.07 7.55
CA VAL A 943 37.34 0.80 7.53
C VAL A 943 37.25 1.50 6.17
N THR A 944 36.04 1.67 5.66
CA THR A 944 35.74 2.47 4.46
C THR A 944 34.79 3.59 4.88
N VAL A 945 35.10 4.83 4.47
CA VAL A 945 34.40 6.02 4.95
C VAL A 945 33.91 6.90 3.80
N THR A 946 32.72 7.47 3.97
CA THR A 946 32.15 8.47 3.05
C THR A 946 31.55 9.63 3.85
N PRO A 947 31.55 10.86 3.31
CA PRO A 947 31.11 12.05 4.04
C PRO A 947 29.59 12.28 3.90
N HIS A 948 28.77 11.51 4.62
CA HIS A 948 27.30 11.63 4.69
C HIS A 948 26.62 11.69 3.31
N LEU A 949 27.02 10.78 2.41
CA LEU A 949 26.57 10.73 1.02
C LEU A 949 25.24 9.98 0.80
N GLY A 950 24.65 9.36 1.82
CA GLY A 950 23.43 8.56 1.69
C GLY A 950 22.19 9.29 1.14
N ALA A 951 22.18 10.62 1.12
CA ALA A 951 21.12 11.44 0.50
C ALA A 951 21.63 12.32 -0.66
N SER A 952 22.85 12.10 -1.14
CA SER A 952 23.60 13.01 -2.02
C SER A 952 23.51 12.64 -3.51
N THR A 953 22.32 12.23 -3.94
CA THR A 953 21.92 11.90 -5.33
C THR A 953 21.03 13.01 -5.90
N MET A 954 21.08 13.30 -7.19
CA MET A 954 20.29 14.40 -7.80
C MET A 954 18.78 14.23 -7.56
N GLU A 955 18.31 13.00 -7.70
CA GLU A 955 16.93 12.55 -7.56
C GLU A 955 16.39 12.82 -6.14
N ALA A 956 17.16 12.46 -5.11
CA ALA A 956 16.82 12.76 -3.72
C ALA A 956 16.85 14.27 -3.43
N GLN A 957 17.80 15.03 -4.00
CA GLN A 957 17.90 16.48 -3.78
C GLN A 957 16.72 17.25 -4.38
N GLU A 958 16.24 16.83 -5.55
CA GLU A 958 15.06 17.42 -6.22
C GLU A 958 13.76 16.96 -5.56
N GLY A 959 13.58 15.65 -5.33
CA GLY A 959 12.39 15.10 -4.69
C GLY A 959 12.16 15.63 -3.27
N VAL A 960 13.22 15.78 -2.46
CA VAL A 960 13.15 16.41 -1.14
C VAL A 960 12.74 17.88 -1.21
N ALA A 961 13.17 18.60 -2.24
CA ALA A 961 12.86 20.02 -2.38
C ALA A 961 11.37 20.24 -2.65
N VAL A 962 10.73 19.38 -3.46
CA VAL A 962 9.28 19.40 -3.70
C VAL A 962 8.53 18.88 -2.47
N GLU A 963 8.88 17.70 -1.94
CA GLU A 963 8.21 17.05 -0.79
C GLU A 963 8.15 17.98 0.44
N ILE A 964 9.22 18.74 0.73
CA ILE A 964 9.20 19.69 1.86
C ILE A 964 8.46 21.00 1.55
N ALA A 965 8.49 21.47 0.30
CA ALA A 965 7.80 22.69 -0.10
C ALA A 965 6.28 22.49 -0.01
N GLU A 966 5.77 21.37 -0.53
CA GLU A 966 4.37 20.97 -0.42
C GLU A 966 3.94 20.82 1.04
N ALA A 967 4.73 20.11 1.86
CA ALA A 967 4.41 19.91 3.28
C ALA A 967 4.35 21.22 4.08
N VAL A 968 5.26 22.17 3.81
CA VAL A 968 5.26 23.49 4.47
C VAL A 968 4.12 24.38 3.97
N VAL A 969 3.81 24.37 2.67
CA VAL A 969 2.66 25.11 2.11
C VAL A 969 1.34 24.57 2.66
N GLY A 970 1.17 23.25 2.71
CA GLY A 970 -0.02 22.64 3.32
C GLY A 970 -0.18 23.00 4.79
N ALA A 971 0.89 22.83 5.58
CA ALA A 971 0.91 23.22 6.99
C ALA A 971 0.58 24.72 7.21
N LEU A 972 1.07 25.62 6.35
CA LEU A 972 0.76 27.06 6.43
C LEU A 972 -0.69 27.41 6.07
N LYS A 973 -1.39 26.59 5.28
CA LYS A 973 -2.84 26.70 5.07
C LYS A 973 -3.68 26.09 6.21
N GLY A 974 -3.06 25.31 7.10
CA GLY A 974 -3.74 24.51 8.11
C GLY A 974 -4.16 23.10 7.64
N GLU A 975 -3.63 22.63 6.50
CA GLU A 975 -3.79 21.24 6.04
C GLU A 975 -2.95 20.30 6.93
N LEU A 976 -3.46 19.10 7.21
CA LEU A 976 -2.76 18.10 8.03
C LEU A 976 -1.70 17.37 7.19
N ALA A 977 -0.45 17.83 7.27
CA ALA A 977 0.66 17.29 6.52
C ALA A 977 0.96 15.82 6.87
N ALA A 978 0.94 14.94 5.86
CA ALA A 978 1.27 13.52 6.02
C ALA A 978 2.74 13.24 6.39
N THR A 979 3.59 14.27 6.45
CA THR A 979 4.97 14.20 6.96
C THR A 979 5.17 14.95 8.28
N ALA A 980 4.09 15.26 9.00
CA ALA A 980 4.14 15.82 10.34
C ALA A 980 4.83 14.86 11.33
N VAL A 981 5.74 15.42 12.13
CA VAL A 981 6.61 14.69 13.07
C VAL A 981 6.09 14.77 14.51
N ASN A 982 5.58 15.94 14.91
CA ASN A 982 5.10 16.22 16.26
C ASN A 982 3.57 16.38 16.37
N ALA A 983 2.83 15.91 15.36
CA ALA A 983 1.37 15.77 15.37
C ALA A 983 0.98 14.34 14.92
N PRO A 984 -0.25 13.86 15.19
CA PRO A 984 -0.74 12.60 14.65
C PRO A 984 -0.71 12.59 13.11
N MET A 985 0.12 11.72 12.52
CA MET A 985 0.09 11.46 11.08
C MET A 985 -1.14 10.63 10.75
N VAL A 986 -2.07 11.21 9.98
CA VAL A 986 -3.32 10.54 9.56
C VAL A 986 -3.42 10.57 8.04
N PRO A 987 -3.63 9.43 7.35
CA PRO A 987 -3.81 9.40 5.90
C PRO A 987 -5.00 10.27 5.45
N ALA A 988 -4.92 10.85 4.24
CA ALA A 988 -6.00 11.68 3.68
C ALA A 988 -7.36 10.93 3.58
N GLU A 989 -7.29 9.62 3.39
CA GLU A 989 -8.37 8.64 3.41
C GLU A 989 -9.11 8.69 4.76
N VAL A 990 -8.37 8.39 5.84
CA VAL A 990 -8.84 8.38 7.24
C VAL A 990 -9.23 9.79 7.71
N LEU A 991 -8.59 10.84 7.20
CA LEU A 991 -9.01 12.22 7.46
C LEU A 991 -10.35 12.56 6.80
N THR A 992 -10.59 12.08 5.58
CA THR A 992 -11.87 12.29 4.90
C THR A 992 -13.00 11.57 5.65
N GLU A 993 -12.74 10.36 6.14
CA GLU A 993 -13.70 9.60 6.95
C GLU A 993 -13.94 10.21 8.34
N LEU A 994 -12.85 10.54 9.07
CA LEU A 994 -12.96 11.06 10.43
C LEU A 994 -13.36 12.53 10.50
N LYS A 995 -13.31 13.32 9.42
CA LYS A 995 -13.58 14.78 9.45
C LYS A 995 -14.80 15.20 10.29
N PRO A 996 -16.02 14.66 10.12
CA PRO A 996 -17.15 15.09 10.93
C PRO A 996 -17.01 14.65 12.40
N PHE A 997 -16.30 13.55 12.67
CA PHE A 997 -15.96 13.12 14.03
C PHE A 997 -14.85 13.97 14.67
N VAL A 998 -13.95 14.55 13.88
CA VAL A 998 -12.91 15.53 14.27
C VAL A 998 -13.55 16.85 14.69
N GLU A 999 -14.55 17.33 13.95
CA GLU A 999 -15.35 18.50 14.32
C GLU A 999 -16.21 18.23 15.56
N LEU A 1000 -16.89 17.08 15.61
CA LEU A 1000 -17.64 16.61 16.79
C LEU A 1000 -16.75 16.54 18.05
N ALA A 1001 -15.55 16.00 17.91
CA ALA A 1001 -14.56 15.86 18.98
C ALA A 1001 -14.15 17.22 19.57
N GLU A 1002 -13.82 18.21 18.74
CA GLU A 1002 -13.51 19.57 19.22
C GLU A 1002 -14.72 20.20 19.91
N LYS A 1003 -15.90 20.16 19.27
CA LYS A 1003 -17.13 20.79 19.76
C LYS A 1003 -17.62 20.20 21.07
N LEU A 1004 -17.57 18.87 21.25
CA LEU A 1004 -17.89 18.21 22.52
C LEU A 1004 -16.91 18.60 23.64
N GLY A 1005 -15.60 18.67 23.35
CA GLY A 1005 -14.61 19.14 24.31
C GLY A 1005 -14.88 20.58 24.76
N ARG A 1006 -15.19 21.47 23.81
CA ARG A 1006 -15.51 22.88 24.07
C ARG A 1006 -16.80 23.05 24.87
N LEU A 1007 -17.83 22.28 24.55
CA LEU A 1007 -19.11 22.28 25.24
C LEU A 1007 -18.95 21.78 26.69
N ALA A 1008 -18.25 20.65 26.89
CA ALA A 1008 -18.05 20.04 28.20
C ALA A 1008 -17.31 20.97 29.18
N VAL A 1009 -16.23 21.64 28.76
CA VAL A 1009 -15.48 22.55 29.65
C VAL A 1009 -16.29 23.81 30.02
N GLN A 1010 -17.17 24.30 29.13
CA GLN A 1010 -18.01 25.45 29.45
C GLN A 1010 -19.12 25.14 30.47
N LEU A 1011 -19.54 23.88 30.59
CA LEU A 1011 -20.46 23.44 31.63
C LEU A 1011 -19.82 23.40 33.04
N VAL A 1012 -18.49 23.37 33.15
CA VAL A 1012 -17.76 23.34 34.44
C VAL A 1012 -17.92 24.64 35.22
N ALA A 1013 -18.16 24.54 36.52
CA ALA A 1013 -18.14 25.63 37.50
C ALA A 1013 -17.08 25.35 38.60
N GLY A 1014 -17.01 26.24 39.59
CA GLY A 1014 -16.10 26.12 40.73
C GLY A 1014 -14.65 26.53 40.46
N GLY A 1015 -13.89 26.68 41.54
CA GLY A 1015 -12.46 27.07 41.50
C GLY A 1015 -11.47 25.90 41.59
N SER A 1016 -11.95 24.65 41.63
CA SER A 1016 -11.15 23.45 41.88
C SER A 1016 -10.27 23.02 40.69
N GLY A 1017 -10.62 23.46 39.47
CA GLY A 1017 -9.96 23.11 38.21
C GLY A 1017 -10.31 21.71 37.71
N VAL A 1018 -10.35 21.54 36.38
CA VAL A 1018 -10.56 20.23 35.77
C VAL A 1018 -9.29 19.38 35.91
N LYS A 1019 -9.40 18.22 36.58
CA LYS A 1019 -8.27 17.31 36.86
C LYS A 1019 -8.34 16.00 36.10
N THR A 1020 -9.55 15.51 35.84
CA THR A 1020 -9.78 14.21 35.20
C THR A 1020 -10.89 14.32 34.19
N VAL A 1021 -10.61 13.89 32.97
CA VAL A 1021 -11.59 13.74 31.89
C VAL A 1021 -11.50 12.31 31.38
N LYS A 1022 -12.66 11.70 31.16
CA LYS A 1022 -12.79 10.42 30.50
C LYS A 1022 -13.47 10.63 29.15
N VAL A 1023 -12.94 10.00 28.11
CA VAL A 1023 -13.48 10.01 26.76
C VAL A 1023 -13.84 8.59 26.38
N THR A 1024 -15.10 8.35 26.03
CA THR A 1024 -15.58 7.04 25.61
C THR A 1024 -15.86 7.06 24.11
N TYR A 1025 -15.16 6.22 23.37
CA TYR A 1025 -15.36 5.99 21.94
C TYR A 1025 -16.18 4.72 21.74
N ALA A 1026 -17.39 4.83 21.18
CA ALA A 1026 -18.21 3.69 20.85
C ALA A 1026 -18.11 3.36 19.36
N SER A 1027 -17.65 2.16 19.02
CA SER A 1027 -17.37 1.75 17.63
C SER A 1027 -17.67 0.28 17.40
N SER A 1028 -18.05 -0.07 16.16
CA SER A 1028 -18.14 -1.45 15.69
C SER A 1028 -16.79 -1.99 15.17
N ARG A 1029 -15.74 -1.15 15.10
CA ARG A 1029 -14.40 -1.52 14.60
C ARG A 1029 -13.54 -2.16 15.67
N ALA A 1030 -12.60 -2.99 15.23
CA ALA A 1030 -11.57 -3.54 16.09
C ALA A 1030 -10.64 -2.43 16.61
N PRO A 1031 -9.99 -2.59 17.78
CA PRO A 1031 -9.09 -1.56 18.33
C PRO A 1031 -7.94 -1.14 17.40
N ASP A 1032 -7.45 -2.06 16.57
CA ASP A 1032 -6.35 -1.79 15.62
C ASP A 1032 -6.81 -1.12 14.31
N ASP A 1033 -8.13 -1.01 14.10
CA ASP A 1033 -8.82 -0.50 12.90
C ASP A 1033 -9.40 0.92 13.11
N LEU A 1034 -9.20 1.50 14.30
CA LEU A 1034 -9.60 2.88 14.61
C LEU A 1034 -8.51 3.65 15.38
N ASP A 1035 -7.92 4.64 14.72
CA ASP A 1035 -6.95 5.55 15.33
C ASP A 1035 -7.62 6.73 16.04
N THR A 1036 -7.79 6.63 17.37
CA THR A 1036 -8.39 7.69 18.20
C THR A 1036 -7.45 8.88 18.47
N ARG A 1037 -6.16 8.82 18.09
CA ARG A 1037 -5.16 9.84 18.47
C ARG A 1037 -5.54 11.25 18.00
N LEU A 1038 -6.05 11.38 16.78
CA LEU A 1038 -6.54 12.66 16.26
C LEU A 1038 -7.76 13.16 17.06
N LEU A 1039 -8.76 12.29 17.26
CA LEU A 1039 -10.00 12.64 17.96
C LEU A 1039 -9.74 13.07 19.40
N ARG A 1040 -8.85 12.38 20.12
CA ARG A 1040 -8.45 12.79 21.48
C ARG A 1040 -7.75 14.14 21.45
N ALA A 1041 -6.84 14.38 20.51
CA ALA A 1041 -6.14 15.66 20.41
C ALA A 1041 -7.10 16.82 20.12
N MET A 1042 -8.16 16.60 19.32
CA MET A 1042 -9.23 17.58 19.10
C MET A 1042 -10.10 17.82 20.34
N ILE A 1043 -10.51 16.76 21.07
CA ILE A 1043 -11.19 16.92 22.38
C ILE A 1043 -10.31 17.72 23.34
N THR A 1044 -9.00 17.42 23.37
CA THR A 1044 -8.03 18.12 24.22
C THR A 1044 -7.89 19.59 23.83
N LYS A 1045 -7.87 19.91 22.52
CA LYS A 1045 -7.92 21.28 22.02
C LYS A 1045 -9.19 21.99 22.51
N GLY A 1046 -10.37 21.40 22.28
CA GLY A 1046 -11.66 21.95 22.70
C GLY A 1046 -11.79 22.17 24.21
N LEU A 1047 -11.22 21.28 25.03
CA LEU A 1047 -11.20 21.41 26.49
C LEU A 1047 -10.26 22.53 26.99
N ILE A 1048 -9.12 22.76 26.32
CA ILE A 1048 -8.08 23.67 26.81
C ILE A 1048 -8.18 25.07 26.19
N GLU A 1049 -8.56 25.20 24.92
CA GLU A 1049 -8.60 26.50 24.21
C GLU A 1049 -9.49 27.56 24.90
N PRO A 1050 -10.73 27.27 25.36
CA PRO A 1050 -11.59 28.26 26.04
C PRO A 1050 -11.06 28.75 27.39
N ILE A 1051 -10.09 28.04 27.97
CA ILE A 1051 -9.49 28.34 29.27
C ILE A 1051 -8.00 28.71 29.15
N SER A 1052 -7.52 28.98 27.94
CA SER A 1052 -6.12 29.29 27.65
C SER A 1052 -5.93 30.71 27.11
N SER A 1053 -4.88 31.39 27.59
CA SER A 1053 -4.36 32.63 27.00
C SER A 1053 -3.30 32.37 25.91
N VAL A 1054 -2.85 31.12 25.77
CA VAL A 1054 -1.94 30.65 24.72
C VAL A 1054 -2.79 29.98 23.63
N PHE A 1055 -2.50 30.26 22.36
CA PHE A 1055 -3.18 29.63 21.22
C PHE A 1055 -3.00 28.10 21.26
N VAL A 1056 -4.09 27.36 21.13
CA VAL A 1056 -4.10 25.89 21.27
C VAL A 1056 -4.37 25.24 19.91
N ASN A 1057 -3.54 24.28 19.53
CA ASN A 1057 -3.67 23.54 18.28
C ASN A 1057 -3.38 22.05 18.48
N LEU A 1058 -3.46 21.28 17.39
CA LEU A 1058 -3.24 19.83 17.38
C LEU A 1058 -1.88 19.40 17.98
N VAL A 1059 -0.87 20.27 17.91
CA VAL A 1059 0.48 20.02 18.41
C VAL A 1059 0.57 20.25 19.92
N ASN A 1060 0.17 21.44 20.41
CA ASN A 1060 0.40 21.83 21.81
C ASN A 1060 -0.73 21.50 22.78
N ALA A 1061 -1.89 21.02 22.32
CA ALA A 1061 -3.03 20.70 23.18
C ALA A 1061 -2.68 19.69 24.30
N ASP A 1062 -2.09 18.55 23.93
CA ASP A 1062 -1.76 17.47 24.86
C ASP A 1062 -0.62 17.85 25.84
N PHE A 1063 0.27 18.77 25.42
CA PHE A 1063 1.30 19.38 26.27
C PHE A 1063 0.70 20.38 27.28
N THR A 1064 -0.16 21.28 26.80
CA THR A 1064 -0.82 22.31 27.63
C THR A 1064 -1.77 21.69 28.65
N ALA A 1065 -2.45 20.59 28.30
CA ALA A 1065 -3.22 19.77 29.22
C ALA A 1065 -2.34 19.21 30.36
N LYS A 1066 -1.20 18.60 30.02
CA LYS A 1066 -0.25 18.04 31.00
C LYS A 1066 0.34 19.10 31.93
N GLN A 1067 0.72 20.28 31.41
CA GLN A 1067 1.19 21.40 32.24
C GLN A 1067 0.14 21.85 33.27
N ARG A 1068 -1.16 21.76 32.93
CA ARG A 1068 -2.28 22.09 33.82
C ARG A 1068 -2.70 20.94 34.74
N GLY A 1069 -1.98 19.82 34.71
CA GLY A 1069 -2.28 18.63 35.51
C GLY A 1069 -3.50 17.83 35.04
N LEU A 1070 -4.05 18.14 33.86
CA LEU A 1070 -5.21 17.46 33.30
C LEU A 1070 -4.84 16.03 32.88
N ARG A 1071 -5.55 15.04 33.45
CA ARG A 1071 -5.45 13.63 33.06
C ARG A 1071 -6.63 13.29 32.16
N ILE A 1072 -6.33 12.90 30.93
CA ILE A 1072 -7.32 12.39 29.96
C ILE A 1072 -7.15 10.88 29.88
N SER A 1073 -8.27 10.17 29.99
CA SER A 1073 -8.36 8.72 29.86
C SER A 1073 -9.28 8.35 28.70
N GLU A 1074 -8.89 7.36 27.90
CA GLU A 1074 -9.66 6.86 26.76
C GLU A 1074 -10.25 5.49 27.12
N GLU A 1075 -11.55 5.33 26.94
CA GLU A 1075 -12.26 4.05 26.96
C GLU A 1075 -12.78 3.76 25.55
N ARG A 1076 -12.72 2.50 25.12
CA ARG A 1076 -13.24 2.05 23.83
C ARG A 1076 -14.31 0.98 24.07
N VAL A 1077 -15.54 1.28 23.68
CA VAL A 1077 -16.68 0.37 23.79
C VAL A 1077 -16.90 -0.25 22.40
N ILE A 1078 -16.65 -1.55 22.30
CA ILE A 1078 -16.96 -2.32 21.09
C ILE A 1078 -18.48 -2.58 21.09
N LEU A 1079 -19.15 -2.25 19.99
CA LEU A 1079 -20.58 -2.47 19.79
C LEU A 1079 -20.84 -3.50 18.69
N ASP A 1080 -21.92 -4.26 18.84
CA ASP A 1080 -22.44 -5.15 17.79
C ASP A 1080 -23.13 -4.30 16.70
N GLY A 1081 -22.38 -3.91 15.66
CA GLY A 1081 -22.85 -2.97 14.61
C GLY A 1081 -22.09 -3.08 13.28
N SER A 1082 -22.37 -2.17 12.34
CA SER A 1082 -21.64 -2.12 11.06
C SER A 1082 -20.28 -1.42 11.23
N PRO A 1083 -19.16 -1.99 10.74
CA PRO A 1083 -17.85 -1.31 10.73
C PRO A 1083 -17.75 -0.23 9.62
N GLU A 1084 -18.78 -0.05 8.78
CA GLU A 1084 -18.84 1.02 7.77
C GLU A 1084 -18.87 2.43 8.41
N LYS A 1085 -19.30 2.55 9.66
CA LYS A 1085 -19.09 3.76 10.47
C LYS A 1085 -17.84 3.58 11.34
N PRO A 1086 -16.96 4.58 11.46
CA PRO A 1086 -15.82 4.52 12.35
C PRO A 1086 -16.23 4.65 13.82
N LEU A 1087 -17.33 5.35 14.10
CA LEU A 1087 -17.90 5.59 15.44
C LEU A 1087 -19.42 5.66 15.37
N GLU A 1088 -20.08 5.14 16.40
CA GLU A 1088 -21.52 5.36 16.65
C GLU A 1088 -21.76 6.56 17.58
N TYR A 1089 -20.90 6.79 18.58
CA TYR A 1089 -20.90 8.04 19.36
C TYR A 1089 -19.54 8.33 20.03
N ILE A 1090 -19.37 9.59 20.43
CA ILE A 1090 -18.31 10.08 21.31
C ILE A 1090 -18.98 10.62 22.58
N GLN A 1091 -18.51 10.17 23.75
CA GLN A 1091 -18.94 10.69 25.04
C GLN A 1091 -17.76 11.33 25.77
N VAL A 1092 -17.99 12.48 26.41
CA VAL A 1092 -17.01 13.18 27.25
C VAL A 1092 -17.58 13.31 28.66
N GLN A 1093 -16.86 12.79 29.64
CA GLN A 1093 -17.21 12.83 31.06
C GLN A 1093 -16.17 13.63 31.84
N ILE A 1094 -16.61 14.56 32.69
CA ILE A 1094 -15.75 15.38 33.55
C ILE A 1094 -16.12 15.15 35.02
N ALA A 1095 -15.16 14.66 35.79
CA ALA A 1095 -15.33 14.23 37.18
C ALA A 1095 -14.78 15.25 38.19
N ASN A 1096 -15.33 15.23 39.42
CA ASN A 1096 -14.86 16.04 40.56
C ASN A 1096 -14.91 17.56 40.33
N VAL A 1097 -15.95 18.03 39.63
CA VAL A 1097 -16.19 19.45 39.29
C VAL A 1097 -17.62 19.86 39.64
N GLU A 1098 -17.81 21.15 39.92
CA GLU A 1098 -19.15 21.75 39.96
C GLU A 1098 -19.66 21.99 38.52
N SER A 1099 -20.96 22.22 38.33
CA SER A 1099 -21.53 22.57 37.02
C SER A 1099 -22.30 23.89 37.04
N LYS A 1100 -22.24 24.64 35.93
CA LYS A 1100 -23.11 25.79 35.67
C LYS A 1100 -24.55 25.41 35.33
N PHE A 1101 -24.78 24.14 34.97
CA PHE A 1101 -26.07 23.58 34.59
C PHE A 1101 -26.15 22.19 35.23
N ALA A 1102 -26.71 22.11 36.45
CA ALA A 1102 -26.66 20.91 37.28
C ALA A 1102 -27.22 19.66 36.57
N SER A 1103 -28.14 19.85 35.63
CA SER A 1103 -28.73 18.81 34.80
C SER A 1103 -27.79 18.17 33.76
N ALA A 1104 -26.58 18.71 33.57
CA ALA A 1104 -25.51 18.06 32.83
C ALA A 1104 -24.75 17.02 33.67
N ILE A 1105 -24.93 17.01 34.99
CA ILE A 1105 -24.38 15.98 35.88
C ILE A 1105 -25.23 14.71 35.71
N SER A 1106 -24.58 13.59 35.40
CA SER A 1106 -25.22 12.28 35.32
C SER A 1106 -25.46 11.67 36.71
N ASP A 1107 -26.25 10.59 36.77
CA ASP A 1107 -26.50 9.80 37.98
C ASP A 1107 -25.21 9.30 38.67
N SER A 1108 -24.07 9.28 37.96
CA SER A 1108 -22.74 8.93 38.49
C SER A 1108 -21.99 10.06 39.21
N GLY A 1109 -22.50 11.30 39.14
CA GLY A 1109 -21.86 12.50 39.70
C GLY A 1109 -20.89 13.22 38.74
N GLU A 1110 -20.77 12.78 37.49
CA GLU A 1110 -19.89 13.39 36.48
C GLU A 1110 -20.68 14.20 35.45
N ILE A 1111 -20.17 15.39 35.08
CA ILE A 1111 -20.70 16.16 33.94
C ILE A 1111 -20.51 15.31 32.68
N THR A 1112 -21.60 14.93 32.03
CA THR A 1112 -21.58 13.98 30.91
C THR A 1112 -22.25 14.59 29.69
N VAL A 1113 -21.56 14.59 28.55
CA VAL A 1113 -22.12 15.00 27.26
C VAL A 1113 -21.76 13.99 26.18
N GLU A 1114 -22.68 13.76 25.26
CA GLU A 1114 -22.58 12.73 24.23
C GLU A 1114 -23.04 13.30 22.89
N GLY A 1115 -22.37 12.90 21.82
CA GLY A 1115 -22.76 13.28 20.48
C GLY A 1115 -22.32 12.29 19.42
N LEU A 1116 -22.94 12.39 18.26
CA LEU A 1116 -22.68 11.54 17.10
C LEU A 1116 -22.86 12.31 15.79
N VAL A 1117 -22.42 11.72 14.69
CA VAL A 1117 -22.53 12.32 13.35
C VAL A 1117 -23.80 11.82 12.66
N LYS A 1118 -24.70 12.73 12.27
CA LYS A 1118 -25.88 12.45 11.43
C LYS A 1118 -25.68 13.12 10.08
N ASP A 1119 -25.69 12.35 9.00
CA ASP A 1119 -25.55 12.85 7.61
C ASP A 1119 -24.35 13.78 7.39
N GLY A 1120 -23.25 13.55 8.12
CA GLY A 1120 -22.03 14.36 8.10
C GLY A 1120 -22.01 15.54 9.09
N ILE A 1121 -23.12 15.84 9.77
CA ILE A 1121 -23.26 16.95 10.71
C ILE A 1121 -23.09 16.46 12.16
N PRO A 1122 -22.16 17.05 12.95
CA PRO A 1122 -22.04 16.77 14.39
C PRO A 1122 -23.32 17.15 15.17
N HIS A 1123 -23.88 16.22 15.94
CA HIS A 1123 -25.05 16.45 16.79
C HIS A 1123 -24.75 16.12 18.27
N LEU A 1124 -25.27 16.94 19.16
CA LEU A 1124 -25.41 16.67 20.59
C LEU A 1124 -26.62 15.76 20.80
N THR A 1125 -26.40 14.59 21.41
CA THR A 1125 -27.46 13.59 21.66
C THR A 1125 -27.76 13.36 23.14
N LYS A 1126 -26.88 13.80 24.06
CA LYS A 1126 -27.10 13.65 25.50
C LYS A 1126 -26.46 14.76 26.32
N VAL A 1127 -27.16 15.18 27.37
CA VAL A 1127 -26.66 16.09 28.42
C VAL A 1127 -27.07 15.52 29.77
N GLY A 1128 -26.09 15.10 30.59
CA GLY A 1128 -26.33 14.39 31.84
C GLY A 1128 -27.17 13.12 31.61
N SER A 1129 -28.36 13.10 32.21
CA SER A 1129 -29.34 12.02 32.07
C SER A 1129 -30.49 12.34 31.10
N PHE A 1130 -30.39 13.41 30.30
CA PHE A 1130 -31.38 13.80 29.29
C PHE A 1130 -30.89 13.49 27.86
N GLU A 1131 -31.69 12.76 27.09
CA GLU A 1131 -31.53 12.60 25.64
C GLU A 1131 -32.01 13.86 24.92
N VAL A 1132 -31.23 14.36 23.95
CA VAL A 1132 -31.54 15.54 23.14
C VAL A 1132 -31.19 15.26 21.67
N ASP A 1133 -31.47 16.21 20.77
CA ASP A 1133 -31.02 16.11 19.38
C ASP A 1133 -30.85 17.52 18.79
N VAL A 1134 -29.61 18.04 18.75
CA VAL A 1134 -29.30 19.40 18.29
C VAL A 1134 -27.99 19.39 17.53
N SER A 1135 -27.92 20.02 16.35
CA SER A 1135 -26.66 20.21 15.63
C SER A 1135 -25.69 21.07 16.45
N LEU A 1136 -24.42 20.67 16.48
CA LEU A 1136 -23.34 21.42 17.13
C LEU A 1136 -22.83 22.52 16.18
N GLU A 1137 -23.72 23.44 15.83
CA GLU A 1137 -23.46 24.58 14.94
C GLU A 1137 -23.88 25.89 15.63
N GLY A 1138 -23.24 27.01 15.25
CA GLY A 1138 -23.48 28.31 15.89
C GLY A 1138 -23.14 28.31 17.39
N SER A 1139 -24.11 28.64 18.23
CA SER A 1139 -24.02 28.56 19.70
C SER A 1139 -25.23 27.81 20.26
N ILE A 1140 -25.08 27.21 21.45
CA ILE A 1140 -26.15 26.44 22.10
C ILE A 1140 -26.67 27.14 23.35
N ILE A 1141 -28.00 27.18 23.48
CA ILE A 1141 -28.72 27.47 24.72
C ILE A 1141 -29.22 26.14 25.29
N LEU A 1142 -29.02 25.90 26.59
CA LEU A 1142 -29.68 24.82 27.33
C LEU A 1142 -30.57 25.42 28.41
N CYS A 1143 -31.86 25.09 28.38
CA CYS A 1143 -32.87 25.47 29.36
C CYS A 1143 -33.46 24.22 29.99
N ARG A 1144 -33.33 24.02 31.30
CA ARG A 1144 -34.17 23.05 32.02
C ARG A 1144 -35.49 23.70 32.38
N GLN A 1145 -36.59 23.02 32.13
CA GLN A 1145 -37.95 23.54 32.33
C GLN A 1145 -38.92 22.44 32.78
N VAL A 1146 -40.06 22.83 33.36
CA VAL A 1146 -41.18 21.93 33.67
C VAL A 1146 -42.04 21.77 32.41
N ASP A 1147 -42.21 20.54 31.90
CA ASP A 1147 -42.95 20.21 30.66
C ASP A 1147 -44.41 20.69 30.68
N GLN A 1148 -44.65 21.92 30.21
CA GLN A 1148 -45.97 22.56 30.18
C GLN A 1148 -46.24 23.31 28.86
N PRO A 1149 -47.52 23.54 28.49
CA PRO A 1149 -47.87 24.22 27.25
C PRO A 1149 -47.29 25.63 27.14
N GLY A 1150 -46.84 26.00 25.92
CA GLY A 1150 -46.40 27.36 25.57
C GLY A 1150 -44.89 27.61 25.63
N MET A 1151 -44.11 26.80 26.35
CA MET A 1151 -42.71 27.14 26.67
C MET A 1151 -41.77 27.27 25.47
N ILE A 1152 -41.90 26.38 24.48
CA ILE A 1152 -41.21 26.49 23.17
C ILE A 1152 -41.55 27.83 22.49
N GLY A 1153 -42.82 28.23 22.52
CA GLY A 1153 -43.28 29.50 21.96
C GLY A 1153 -42.72 30.71 22.70
N THR A 1154 -42.72 30.70 24.03
CA THR A 1154 -42.17 31.80 24.85
C THR A 1154 -40.69 32.05 24.54
N VAL A 1155 -39.86 31.01 24.51
CA VAL A 1155 -38.42 31.17 24.25
C VAL A 1155 -38.16 31.50 22.77
N GLY A 1156 -38.89 30.89 21.84
CA GLY A 1156 -38.82 31.23 20.41
C GLY A 1156 -39.21 32.69 20.12
N SER A 1157 -40.21 33.24 20.81
CA SER A 1157 -40.57 34.66 20.70
C SER A 1157 -39.47 35.60 21.21
N ILE A 1158 -38.82 35.30 22.33
CA ILE A 1158 -37.73 36.15 22.86
C ILE A 1158 -36.55 36.21 21.88
N LEU A 1159 -36.18 35.08 21.26
CA LEU A 1159 -35.12 35.03 20.25
C LEU A 1159 -35.54 35.75 18.94
N GLY A 1160 -36.79 35.54 18.50
CA GLY A 1160 -37.33 36.16 17.30
C GLY A 1160 -37.50 37.69 17.40
N GLU A 1161 -37.74 38.24 18.60
CA GLU A 1161 -37.79 39.68 18.85
C GLU A 1161 -36.45 40.40 18.59
N GLU A 1162 -35.32 39.72 18.79
CA GLU A 1162 -33.98 40.23 18.42
C GLU A 1162 -33.51 39.79 17.02
N ASN A 1163 -34.35 39.10 16.25
CA ASN A 1163 -34.01 38.50 14.96
C ASN A 1163 -32.80 37.53 15.07
N VAL A 1164 -32.75 36.73 16.14
CA VAL A 1164 -31.83 35.60 16.24
C VAL A 1164 -32.47 34.37 15.59
N ASN A 1165 -31.78 33.74 14.64
CA ASN A 1165 -32.28 32.52 14.01
C ASN A 1165 -32.06 31.29 14.91
N VAL A 1166 -33.04 30.38 14.89
CA VAL A 1166 -32.95 29.07 15.55
C VAL A 1166 -32.74 28.02 14.48
N SER A 1167 -31.52 27.51 14.36
CA SER A 1167 -31.15 26.47 13.39
C SER A 1167 -31.59 25.07 13.83
N PHE A 1168 -31.67 24.80 15.14
CA PHE A 1168 -32.21 23.55 15.67
C PHE A 1168 -32.85 23.73 17.05
N MET A 1169 -33.87 22.90 17.37
CA MET A 1169 -34.43 22.83 18.72
C MET A 1169 -34.92 21.42 19.04
N SER A 1170 -34.60 20.92 20.22
CA SER A 1170 -35.10 19.64 20.74
C SER A 1170 -35.36 19.70 22.25
N VAL A 1171 -36.30 18.88 22.73
CA VAL A 1171 -36.75 18.88 24.13
C VAL A 1171 -36.74 17.45 24.68
N GLY A 1172 -35.68 17.13 25.40
CA GLY A 1172 -35.54 15.87 26.13
C GLY A 1172 -36.33 15.90 27.44
N ARG A 1173 -37.24 14.96 27.65
CA ARG A 1173 -38.05 14.89 28.89
C ARG A 1173 -37.99 13.51 29.54
N ILE A 1174 -37.87 13.50 30.87
CA ILE A 1174 -37.83 12.25 31.65
C ILE A 1174 -39.23 11.59 31.72
N ALA A 1175 -40.28 12.41 31.84
CA ALA A 1175 -41.67 11.97 31.77
C ALA A 1175 -42.59 13.15 31.41
N PRO A 1176 -43.81 12.89 30.89
CA PRO A 1176 -44.79 13.96 30.63
C PRO A 1176 -45.09 14.77 31.90
N ARG A 1177 -45.08 16.11 31.77
CA ARG A 1177 -45.28 17.07 32.88
C ARG A 1177 -44.30 16.93 34.05
N LYS A 1178 -43.08 16.46 33.79
CA LYS A 1178 -41.92 16.55 34.71
C LYS A 1178 -40.84 17.46 34.11
N GLN A 1179 -39.62 17.40 34.65
CA GLN A 1179 -38.45 18.09 34.12
C GLN A 1179 -38.14 17.66 32.69
N ALA A 1180 -37.75 18.64 31.89
CA ALA A 1180 -37.24 18.49 30.53
C ALA A 1180 -36.08 19.47 30.28
N VAL A 1181 -35.12 19.09 29.45
CA VAL A 1181 -34.08 19.98 28.93
C VAL A 1181 -34.43 20.33 27.48
N MET A 1182 -34.66 21.62 27.25
CA MET A 1182 -34.76 22.21 25.91
C MET A 1182 -33.38 22.69 25.48
N ALA A 1183 -32.85 22.06 24.43
CA ALA A 1183 -31.62 22.46 23.78
C ALA A 1183 -31.96 23.21 22.48
N ILE A 1184 -31.27 24.33 22.24
CA ILE A 1184 -31.53 25.23 21.11
C ILE A 1184 -30.19 25.60 20.46
N GLY A 1185 -30.03 25.33 19.18
CA GLY A 1185 -28.96 25.88 18.34
C GLY A 1185 -29.39 27.22 17.77
N VAL A 1186 -28.52 28.23 17.87
CA VAL A 1186 -28.73 29.58 17.34
C VAL A 1186 -27.53 30.03 16.51
N ASP A 1187 -27.79 30.69 15.39
CA ASP A 1187 -26.74 31.07 14.43
C ASP A 1187 -26.01 32.34 14.88
N GLU A 1188 -26.75 33.34 15.37
CA GLU A 1188 -26.22 34.53 16.01
C GLU A 1188 -26.11 34.38 17.54
N GLN A 1189 -25.15 35.07 18.16
CA GLN A 1189 -25.13 35.21 19.61
C GLN A 1189 -26.28 36.14 20.07
N PRO A 1190 -27.22 35.69 20.92
CA PRO A 1190 -28.28 36.56 21.46
C PRO A 1190 -27.72 37.62 22.41
N SER A 1191 -28.43 38.73 22.59
CA SER A 1191 -27.96 39.77 23.52
C SER A 1191 -27.99 39.29 24.97
N LYS A 1192 -27.21 39.96 25.83
CA LYS A 1192 -27.26 39.71 27.28
C LYS A 1192 -28.64 39.97 27.89
N GLU A 1193 -29.47 40.79 27.23
CA GLU A 1193 -30.83 41.07 27.67
C GLU A 1193 -31.77 39.92 27.31
N SER A 1194 -31.71 39.39 26.07
CA SER A 1194 -32.46 38.18 25.69
C SER A 1194 -32.06 36.95 26.51
N LEU A 1195 -30.76 36.70 26.70
CA LEU A 1195 -30.30 35.58 27.53
C LEU A 1195 -30.84 35.70 28.98
N LYS A 1196 -30.92 36.92 29.52
CA LYS A 1196 -31.55 37.16 30.84
C LYS A 1196 -33.07 36.97 30.79
N ARG A 1197 -33.77 37.52 29.77
CA ARG A 1197 -35.22 37.36 29.59
C ARG A 1197 -35.65 35.91 29.49
N ILE A 1198 -34.82 35.03 28.90
CA ILE A 1198 -35.06 33.58 28.89
C ILE A 1198 -34.86 33.00 30.29
N GLY A 1199 -33.74 33.30 30.97
CA GLY A 1199 -33.50 32.84 32.34
C GLY A 1199 -34.53 33.33 33.38
N ASP A 1200 -35.15 34.49 33.15
CA ASP A 1200 -36.21 35.05 34.01
C ASP A 1200 -37.62 34.42 33.75
N VAL A 1201 -37.77 33.47 32.80
CA VAL A 1201 -39.06 32.79 32.54
C VAL A 1201 -39.43 31.89 33.74
N PRO A 1202 -40.58 32.08 34.43
CA PRO A 1202 -40.87 31.45 35.74
C PRO A 1202 -40.96 29.92 35.82
N ALA A 1203 -40.77 29.19 34.72
CA ALA A 1203 -40.78 27.73 34.66
C ALA A 1203 -39.48 27.14 34.08
N ILE A 1204 -38.46 27.97 33.85
CA ILE A 1204 -37.09 27.54 33.57
C ILE A 1204 -36.36 27.44 34.92
N GLU A 1205 -35.91 26.23 35.27
CA GLU A 1205 -35.23 25.93 36.54
C GLU A 1205 -33.71 26.17 36.44
N GLU A 1206 -33.11 25.93 35.28
CA GLU A 1206 -31.67 26.09 35.01
C GLU A 1206 -31.47 26.64 33.58
N PHE A 1207 -30.46 27.48 33.38
CA PHE A 1207 -30.18 28.14 32.10
C PHE A 1207 -28.68 28.31 31.86
N VAL A 1208 -28.18 27.96 30.67
CA VAL A 1208 -26.80 28.26 30.25
C VAL A 1208 -26.72 28.54 28.74
N PHE A 1209 -25.78 29.42 28.36
CA PHE A 1209 -25.40 29.70 26.98
C PHE A 1209 -23.94 29.28 26.74
N LEU A 1210 -23.69 28.57 25.64
CA LEU A 1210 -22.44 27.88 25.32
C LEU A 1210 -22.01 28.23 23.90
N LYS A 1211 -20.74 28.58 23.69
CA LYS A 1211 -20.16 28.88 22.37
C LYS A 1211 -19.37 27.68 21.84
N LEU A 1212 -19.61 27.26 20.60
CA LEU A 1212 -18.96 26.08 20.01
C LEU A 1212 -17.68 26.42 19.22
#